data_AF-A0A7K0DIY5-F1
#
_entry.id   AF-A0A7K0DIY5-F1
#
_cell.length_a   1.000
_cell.length_b   1.000
_cell.length_c   1.000
_cell.angle_alpha   90.00
_cell.angle_beta   90.00
_cell.angle_gamma   90.00
#
_symmetry.space_group_name_H-M   'P 1'
#
loop_
_entity.id
_entity.type
_entity.pdbx_description
1 polymer ?
#
loop_
_entity_poly.entity_id
_entity_poly.type
_entity_poly.pdbx_seq_one_letter_code
_entity_poly.pdbx_strand_id
1 'polypeptide(L)'
;MLNDAASGRPLRTLVLGGARSGKSTFAEELAGRAEPVRYVATAQVDPADLEFTERIAAHRDRRPANWTLVEGDPVEALADPARVTLIDDLGTWLTGRIDARAAWDSSPGVVAPDVEALVAAIEGYRQRLIVVSPEVGLGVIPATAAGRVFQDEIGTLNQRIAAVCDEVFLVVAGRAIRLDTAAEAGGVAEGSATTGSGSAVAGSGSAVVGPDSAVAGLDSAVTGAQAAVAGPDLTLAGSGSAVTESGSAVAGHGDLGLGSGASGSSASGPVAGEPISPESVTAAMSAAAAGGSGIAAGTGRAENGAAAVPAPVSGAPTIPGAADPIYSESAAPDFGPVTPPDAEVRAQAEARQLQLTKPAGALGRLEPLGNWVAACQGVCPPRQFERARVVVFAGDHGIARYGVSAYPSEVTAQMVANFIGGGAAVNALARLADATVRVVDIAVESDTDPSVSAHKIRRSSGAIDREDALTEAETNAAIAAGRAIADEEIDGGADLLIAGDMGIGNTTPATVLIATLTATEPVVAIGRGTGIDDHGWMRKAAAVRDAMWRARPHKTDPVALLRVAGGADFAAMAGYLAQAAARRTPVVLDGVVVTAAALVAELLAPGAKAWWVAGHRSAEPSHTLALTKLDLKPLVEMDMRLGEGSGAVTAVPLLRAAIAALSEMSTFGDAGVSTADAAS
;
A
#
# COMPACT_ATOMS: atom_id res chain seq x y z
N MET A 1 7.05 -49.50 35.17
CA MET A 1 6.06 -49.17 36.23
C MET A 1 6.50 -47.86 36.86
N LEU A 2 5.55 -46.93 36.98
CA LEU A 2 5.57 -45.64 37.70
C LEU A 2 6.06 -44.39 36.95
N ASN A 3 5.04 -43.57 36.63
CA ASN A 3 4.97 -42.12 36.65
C ASN A 3 5.73 -41.31 35.59
N ASP A 4 5.12 -41.17 34.41
CA ASP A 4 5.37 -40.05 33.48
C ASP A 4 4.47 -38.84 33.80
N ALA A 5 4.13 -38.65 35.09
CA ALA A 5 3.43 -37.49 35.62
C ALA A 5 4.41 -36.38 36.08
N ALA A 6 5.67 -36.44 35.66
CA ALA A 6 6.76 -35.59 36.19
C ALA A 6 7.68 -35.01 35.09
N SER A 7 7.16 -34.74 33.89
CA SER A 7 7.76 -33.71 33.03
C SER A 7 6.87 -32.48 33.16
N GLY A 8 7.34 -31.40 33.76
CA GLY A 8 6.62 -30.13 33.91
C GLY A 8 6.38 -29.39 32.60
N ARG A 9 6.02 -30.13 31.54
CA ARG A 9 5.64 -29.62 30.23
C ARG A 9 4.12 -29.41 30.22
N PRO A 10 3.64 -28.30 29.63
CA PRO A 10 2.20 -28.03 29.52
C PRO A 10 1.48 -29.17 28.79
N LEU A 11 0.27 -29.50 29.25
CA LEU A 11 -0.54 -30.54 28.66
C LEU A 11 -1.18 -30.05 27.36
N ARG A 12 -1.64 -28.79 27.32
CA ARG A 12 -2.29 -28.12 26.19
C ARG A 12 -1.57 -26.82 25.89
N THR A 13 -1.04 -26.68 24.68
CA THR A 13 -0.32 -25.48 24.24
C THR A 13 -0.98 -24.88 23.01
N LEU A 14 -1.27 -23.58 23.04
CA LEU A 14 -1.73 -22.80 21.90
C LEU A 14 -0.55 -22.00 21.31
N VAL A 15 -0.36 -22.09 19.99
CA VAL A 15 0.65 -21.33 19.24
C VAL A 15 -0.06 -20.42 18.25
N LEU A 16 0.01 -19.12 18.51
CA LEU A 16 -0.54 -18.03 17.71
C LEU A 16 0.55 -17.39 16.84
N GLY A 17 0.17 -16.78 15.73
CA GLY A 17 1.07 -15.95 14.95
C GLY A 17 0.54 -15.54 13.58
N GLY A 18 1.13 -14.50 13.00
CA GLY A 18 0.78 -14.03 11.67
C GLY A 18 1.18 -14.99 10.54
N ALA A 19 0.75 -14.68 9.32
CA ALA A 19 1.19 -15.41 8.14
C ALA A 19 2.73 -15.36 8.00
N ARG A 20 3.34 -16.53 7.75
CA ARG A 20 4.81 -16.69 7.64
C ARG A 20 5.60 -16.28 8.89
N SER A 21 4.96 -16.20 10.07
CA SER A 21 5.67 -15.87 11.31
C SER A 21 6.59 -16.98 11.82
N GLY A 22 6.46 -18.21 11.31
CA GLY A 22 7.19 -19.39 11.80
C GLY A 22 6.41 -20.23 12.83
N LYS A 23 5.12 -19.95 13.07
CA LYS A 23 4.29 -20.65 14.06
C LYS A 23 4.24 -22.17 13.91
N SER A 24 4.06 -22.68 12.69
CA SER A 24 4.02 -24.13 12.43
C SER A 24 5.38 -24.79 12.71
N THR A 25 6.49 -24.15 12.33
CA THR A 25 7.84 -24.64 12.64
C THR A 25 8.11 -24.68 14.15
N PHE A 26 7.70 -23.65 14.89
CA PHE A 26 7.82 -23.63 16.34
C PHE A 26 6.95 -24.71 17.01
N ALA A 27 5.73 -24.93 16.51
CA ALA A 27 4.83 -25.98 17.00
C ALA A 27 5.37 -27.40 16.73
N GLU A 28 6.01 -27.61 15.57
CA GLU A 28 6.69 -28.86 15.24
C GLU A 28 7.90 -29.12 16.17
N GLU A 29 8.67 -28.08 16.48
CA GLU A 29 9.76 -28.15 17.46
C GLU A 29 9.26 -28.50 18.86
N LEU A 30 8.13 -27.91 19.28
CA LEU A 30 7.45 -28.27 20.53
C LEU A 30 6.99 -29.73 20.51
N ALA A 31 6.42 -30.22 19.41
CA ALA A 31 5.93 -31.61 19.29
C ALA A 31 7.06 -32.63 19.45
N GLY A 32 8.28 -32.28 19.02
CA GLY A 32 9.48 -33.08 19.20
C GLY A 32 9.69 -34.08 18.06
N ARG A 33 10.90 -34.13 17.51
CA ARG A 33 11.23 -34.95 16.33
C ARG A 33 11.32 -36.45 16.59
N ALA A 34 11.59 -36.87 17.83
CA ALA A 34 11.79 -38.27 18.21
C ALA A 34 10.53 -38.96 18.77
N GLU A 35 9.44 -38.22 19.01
CA GLU A 35 8.20 -38.75 19.56
C GLU A 35 7.22 -39.14 18.43
N PRO A 36 6.40 -40.20 18.58
CA PRO A 36 5.28 -40.45 17.67
C PRO A 36 4.23 -39.34 17.85
N VAL A 37 4.05 -38.53 16.81
CA VAL A 37 3.09 -37.40 16.81
C VAL A 37 1.93 -37.71 15.86
N ARG A 38 0.70 -37.46 16.32
CA ARG A 38 -0.46 -37.36 15.45
C ARG A 38 -0.56 -35.92 14.93
N TYR A 39 -0.36 -35.72 13.64
CA TYR A 39 -0.56 -34.45 12.98
C TYR A 39 -1.97 -34.41 12.39
N VAL A 40 -2.79 -33.48 12.84
CA VAL A 40 -4.14 -33.25 12.33
C VAL A 40 -4.09 -32.09 11.33
N ALA A 41 -4.20 -32.43 10.05
CA ALA A 41 -4.29 -31.44 8.97
C ALA A 41 -5.75 -31.10 8.73
N THR A 42 -6.09 -29.84 8.99
CA THR A 42 -7.47 -29.34 8.98
C THR A 42 -7.89 -28.69 7.66
N ALA A 43 -6.93 -28.49 6.76
CA ALA A 43 -7.18 -27.92 5.44
C ALA A 43 -8.04 -28.88 4.58
N GLN A 44 -9.11 -28.35 4.00
CA GLN A 44 -9.84 -29.06 2.94
C GLN A 44 -9.09 -28.88 1.62
N VAL A 45 -8.76 -29.99 0.97
CA VAL A 45 -8.06 -29.98 -0.32
C VAL A 45 -9.11 -29.74 -1.41
N ASP A 46 -9.02 -28.59 -2.08
CA ASP A 46 -9.68 -28.39 -3.38
C ASP A 46 -8.78 -28.99 -4.47
N PRO A 47 -9.22 -30.06 -5.18
CA PRO A 47 -8.44 -30.66 -6.26
C PRO A 47 -8.13 -29.69 -7.43
N ALA A 48 -8.86 -28.57 -7.52
CA ALA A 48 -8.63 -27.53 -8.52
C ALA A 48 -7.56 -26.51 -8.10
N ASP A 49 -7.18 -26.45 -6.81
CA ASP A 49 -6.14 -25.56 -6.30
C ASP A 49 -4.78 -26.27 -6.26
N LEU A 50 -4.10 -26.26 -7.41
CA LEU A 50 -2.81 -26.91 -7.60
C LEU A 50 -1.69 -26.28 -6.74
N GLU A 51 -1.73 -24.97 -6.49
CA GLU A 51 -0.74 -24.28 -5.64
C GLU A 51 -0.89 -24.69 -4.17
N PHE A 52 -2.12 -24.73 -3.67
CA PHE A 52 -2.40 -25.20 -2.31
C PHE A 52 -2.06 -26.68 -2.15
N THR A 53 -2.35 -27.48 -3.17
CA THR A 53 -1.97 -28.90 -3.24
C THR A 53 -0.45 -29.10 -3.17
N GLU A 54 0.34 -28.31 -3.91
CA GLU A 54 1.81 -28.33 -3.86
C GLU A 54 2.35 -27.86 -2.50
N ARG A 55 1.73 -26.86 -1.88
CA ARG A 55 2.09 -26.40 -0.53
C ARG A 55 1.79 -27.46 0.54
N ILE A 56 0.68 -28.17 0.41
CA ILE A 56 0.33 -29.32 1.26
C ILE A 56 1.36 -30.44 1.04
N ALA A 57 1.75 -30.73 -0.21
CA ALA A 57 2.78 -31.73 -0.52
C ALA A 57 4.14 -31.38 0.10
N ALA A 58 4.61 -30.13 -0.07
CA ALA A 58 5.85 -29.67 0.54
C ALA A 58 5.80 -29.66 2.08
N HIS A 59 4.61 -29.53 2.68
CA HIS A 59 4.45 -29.64 4.12
C HIS A 59 4.42 -31.10 4.60
N ARG A 60 3.85 -32.02 3.80
CA ARG A 60 3.93 -33.48 4.03
C ARG A 60 5.37 -33.98 3.96
N ASP A 61 6.16 -33.55 2.98
CA ASP A 61 7.54 -34.01 2.74
C ASP A 61 8.54 -33.59 3.83
N ARG A 62 8.23 -32.53 4.60
CA ARG A 62 9.07 -32.02 5.68
C ARG A 62 8.91 -32.78 7.01
N ARG A 63 7.92 -33.67 7.11
CA ARG A 63 7.55 -34.32 8.38
C ARG A 63 8.37 -35.58 8.65
N PRO A 64 8.77 -35.84 9.90
CA PRO A 64 9.42 -37.09 10.28
C PRO A 64 8.56 -38.33 9.98
N ALA A 65 9.17 -39.42 9.52
CA ALA A 65 8.46 -40.66 9.13
C ALA A 65 7.71 -41.36 10.28
N ASN A 66 8.02 -41.01 11.53
CA ASN A 66 7.35 -41.50 12.73
C ASN A 66 6.08 -40.71 13.11
N TRP A 67 5.66 -39.74 12.28
CA TRP A 67 4.43 -38.98 12.46
C TRP A 67 3.27 -39.61 11.69
N THR A 68 2.09 -39.61 12.30
CA THR A 68 0.84 -40.10 11.68
C THR A 68 -0.02 -38.93 11.26
N LEU A 69 -0.46 -38.91 10.00
CA LEU A 69 -1.31 -37.85 9.45
C LEU A 69 -2.78 -38.25 9.55
N VAL A 70 -3.58 -37.38 10.15
CA VAL A 70 -5.05 -37.44 10.14
C VAL A 70 -5.55 -36.21 9.41
N GLU A 71 -6.33 -36.39 8.37
CA GLU A 71 -6.93 -35.29 7.61
C GLU A 71 -8.41 -35.19 7.97
N GLY A 72 -8.89 -33.99 8.27
CA GLY A 72 -10.30 -33.77 8.58
C GLY A 72 -10.55 -33.00 9.87
N ASP A 73 -11.66 -33.33 10.52
CA ASP A 73 -12.16 -32.57 11.67
C ASP A 73 -11.32 -32.83 12.94
N PRO A 74 -10.71 -31.80 13.56
CA PRO A 74 -9.99 -31.95 14.82
C PRO A 74 -10.85 -32.51 15.95
N VAL A 75 -12.18 -32.28 15.96
CA VAL A 75 -13.06 -32.86 16.98
C VAL A 75 -13.07 -34.38 16.90
N GLU A 76 -13.17 -34.94 15.69
CA GLU A 76 -13.13 -36.37 15.46
C GLU A 76 -11.74 -36.95 15.77
N ALA A 77 -10.69 -36.23 15.36
CA ALA A 77 -9.31 -36.65 15.61
C ALA A 77 -8.94 -36.69 17.10
N LEU A 78 -9.56 -35.84 17.93
CA LEU A 78 -9.36 -35.80 19.39
C LEU A 78 -10.19 -36.86 20.15
N ALA A 79 -11.15 -37.52 19.51
CA ALA A 79 -11.94 -38.58 20.14
C ALA A 79 -11.11 -39.85 20.43
N ASP A 80 -10.04 -40.09 19.65
CA ASP A 80 -9.10 -41.18 19.87
C ASP A 80 -7.79 -40.64 20.49
N PRO A 81 -7.39 -41.06 21.69
CA PRO A 81 -6.21 -40.49 22.35
C PRO A 81 -4.89 -40.93 21.70
N ALA A 82 -4.00 -39.97 21.42
CA ALA A 82 -2.62 -40.19 21.01
C ALA A 82 -1.64 -39.49 21.97
N ARG A 83 -0.43 -40.05 22.12
CA ARG A 83 0.59 -39.55 23.07
C ARG A 83 0.90 -38.06 22.89
N VAL A 84 1.10 -37.63 21.65
CA VAL A 84 1.24 -36.22 21.25
C VAL A 84 0.35 -35.95 20.04
N THR A 85 -0.46 -34.90 20.10
CA THR A 85 -1.31 -34.45 19.00
C THR A 85 -0.97 -33.01 18.65
N LEU A 86 -0.76 -32.73 17.36
CA LEU A 86 -0.50 -31.41 16.80
C LEU A 86 -1.60 -31.09 15.80
N ILE A 87 -2.38 -30.03 16.04
CA ILE A 87 -3.41 -29.53 15.13
C ILE A 87 -2.84 -28.29 14.42
N ASP A 88 -2.78 -28.32 13.08
CA ASP A 88 -2.26 -27.20 12.27
C ASP A 88 -2.99 -27.17 10.91
N ASP A 89 -3.79 -26.16 10.58
CA ASP A 89 -4.02 -24.86 11.25
C ASP A 89 -5.52 -24.61 11.47
N LEU A 90 -5.91 -24.08 12.63
CA LEU A 90 -7.32 -23.81 12.95
C LEU A 90 -7.97 -22.75 12.04
N GLY A 91 -7.20 -21.88 11.39
CA GLY A 91 -7.72 -20.93 10.40
C GLY A 91 -8.41 -21.62 9.22
N THR A 92 -7.81 -22.71 8.72
CA THR A 92 -8.39 -23.50 7.62
C THR A 92 -9.58 -24.33 8.05
N TRP A 93 -9.56 -24.86 9.28
CA TRP A 93 -10.73 -25.54 9.86
C TRP A 93 -11.93 -24.60 9.96
N LEU A 94 -11.72 -23.39 10.50
CA LEU A 94 -12.77 -22.41 10.69
C LEU A 94 -13.37 -21.96 9.36
N THR A 95 -12.54 -21.74 8.35
CA THR A 95 -12.98 -21.44 6.97
C THR A 95 -13.94 -22.52 6.47
N GLY A 96 -13.57 -23.80 6.59
CA GLY A 96 -14.42 -24.92 6.18
C GLY A 96 -15.73 -25.03 6.97
N ARG A 97 -15.77 -24.58 8.23
CA ARG A 97 -17.01 -24.54 9.03
C ARG A 97 -17.93 -23.39 8.63
N ILE A 98 -17.37 -22.22 8.33
CA ILE A 98 -18.13 -21.08 7.82
C ILE A 98 -18.72 -21.44 6.44
N ASP A 99 -17.95 -22.11 5.58
CA ASP A 99 -18.42 -22.64 4.29
C ASP A 99 -19.56 -23.65 4.45
N ALA A 100 -19.36 -24.68 5.29
CA ALA A 100 -20.35 -25.73 5.51
C ALA A 100 -21.69 -25.19 6.05
N ARG A 101 -21.67 -24.05 6.74
CA ARG A 101 -22.86 -23.36 7.26
C ARG A 101 -23.34 -22.21 6.38
N ALA A 102 -22.70 -21.96 5.23
CA ALA A 102 -22.97 -20.82 4.35
C ALA A 102 -23.02 -19.48 5.12
N ALA A 103 -22.09 -19.29 6.05
CA ALA A 103 -22.16 -18.25 7.09
C ALA A 103 -21.33 -16.98 6.77
N TRP A 104 -20.71 -16.89 5.60
CA TRP A 104 -19.86 -15.74 5.22
C TRP A 104 -20.58 -14.39 5.20
N ASP A 105 -21.88 -14.41 4.94
CA ASP A 105 -22.75 -13.22 4.91
C ASP A 105 -23.69 -13.13 6.13
N SER A 106 -23.49 -13.99 7.14
CA SER A 106 -24.31 -14.03 8.35
C SER A 106 -23.72 -13.17 9.47
N SER A 107 -24.53 -12.86 10.49
CA SER A 107 -24.03 -12.25 11.72
C SER A 107 -23.05 -13.20 12.45
N PRO A 108 -22.05 -12.68 13.17
CA PRO A 108 -21.16 -13.50 13.99
C PRO A 108 -21.93 -14.41 14.96
N GLY A 109 -21.45 -15.63 15.17
CA GLY A 109 -21.99 -16.65 16.06
C GLY A 109 -22.65 -17.86 15.36
N VAL A 110 -22.76 -17.88 14.03
CA VAL A 110 -23.38 -19.02 13.31
C VAL A 110 -22.56 -20.32 13.43
N VAL A 111 -21.24 -20.20 13.53
CA VAL A 111 -20.32 -21.32 13.76
C VAL A 111 -20.08 -21.61 15.25
N ALA A 112 -20.74 -20.89 16.17
CA ALA A 112 -20.55 -21.06 17.61
C ALA A 112 -20.71 -22.51 18.11
N PRO A 113 -21.66 -23.34 17.61
CA PRO A 113 -21.76 -24.73 18.03
C PRO A 113 -20.54 -25.58 17.63
N ASP A 114 -19.90 -25.28 16.49
CA ASP A 114 -18.66 -25.97 16.08
C ASP A 114 -17.49 -25.55 16.97
N VAL A 115 -17.41 -24.25 17.29
CA VAL A 115 -16.42 -23.69 18.22
C VAL A 115 -16.58 -24.32 19.62
N GLU A 116 -17.80 -24.46 20.12
CA GLU A 116 -18.10 -25.10 21.40
C GLU A 116 -17.66 -26.55 21.45
N ALA A 117 -17.95 -27.31 20.39
CA ALA A 117 -17.54 -28.71 20.28
C ALA A 117 -16.01 -28.86 20.28
N LEU A 118 -15.30 -27.99 19.54
CA LEU A 118 -13.84 -28.00 19.49
C LEU A 118 -13.22 -27.62 20.84
N VAL A 119 -13.73 -26.56 21.50
CA VAL A 119 -13.25 -26.14 22.82
C VAL A 119 -13.47 -27.25 23.85
N ALA A 120 -14.64 -27.90 23.87
CA ALA A 120 -14.93 -29.01 24.77
C ALA A 120 -14.02 -30.23 24.51
N ALA A 121 -13.73 -30.54 23.24
CA ALA A 121 -12.80 -31.60 22.87
C ALA A 121 -11.37 -31.30 23.35
N ILE A 122 -10.89 -30.06 23.17
CA ILE A 122 -9.57 -29.60 23.65
C ILE A 122 -9.50 -29.64 25.18
N GLU A 123 -10.53 -29.16 25.87
CA GLU A 123 -10.59 -29.13 27.33
C GLU A 123 -10.61 -30.55 27.93
N GLY A 124 -11.34 -31.46 27.30
CA GLY A 124 -11.46 -32.86 27.71
C GLY A 124 -10.23 -33.72 27.38
N TYR A 125 -9.33 -33.25 26.50
CA TYR A 125 -8.19 -34.03 26.04
C TYR A 125 -7.11 -34.17 27.12
N ARG A 126 -6.74 -35.43 27.44
CA ARG A 126 -5.85 -35.76 28.57
C ARG A 126 -4.42 -36.11 28.16
N GLN A 127 -4.10 -36.08 26.88
CA GLN A 127 -2.75 -36.29 26.35
C GLN A 127 -2.15 -34.96 25.91
N ARG A 128 -0.87 -34.97 25.53
CA ARG A 128 -0.18 -33.75 25.10
C ARG A 128 -0.75 -33.22 23.79
N LEU A 129 -1.19 -31.97 23.80
CA LEU A 129 -1.85 -31.31 22.68
C LEU A 129 -1.19 -29.98 22.35
N ILE A 130 -0.88 -29.77 21.07
CA ILE A 130 -0.38 -28.52 20.53
C ILE A 130 -1.37 -28.06 19.45
N VAL A 131 -1.83 -26.82 19.56
CA VAL A 131 -2.82 -26.23 18.65
C VAL A 131 -2.20 -25.03 17.98
N VAL A 132 -2.24 -24.98 16.65
CA VAL A 132 -1.76 -23.84 15.85
C VAL A 132 -2.96 -23.08 15.30
N SER A 133 -2.95 -21.77 15.46
CA SER A 133 -4.00 -20.88 14.94
C SER A 133 -3.38 -19.57 14.41
N PRO A 134 -3.93 -18.92 13.37
CA PRO A 134 -3.45 -17.63 12.95
C PRO A 134 -3.88 -16.53 13.93
N GLU A 135 -2.98 -15.58 14.18
CA GLU A 135 -3.31 -14.33 14.87
C GLU A 135 -3.54 -13.24 13.83
N VAL A 136 -4.78 -12.76 13.73
CA VAL A 136 -5.24 -11.81 12.71
C VAL A 136 -5.67 -10.47 13.30
N GLY A 137 -5.71 -10.34 14.63
CA GLY A 137 -6.10 -9.11 15.34
C GLY A 137 -5.01 -8.04 15.40
N LEU A 138 -3.78 -8.34 14.98
CA LEU A 138 -2.63 -7.44 15.01
C LEU A 138 -2.46 -6.60 13.72
N GLY A 139 -3.36 -6.77 12.74
CA GLY A 139 -3.35 -6.08 11.45
C GLY A 139 -4.49 -5.08 11.27
N VAL A 140 -4.66 -4.58 10.05
CA VAL A 140 -5.78 -3.69 9.69
C VAL A 140 -7.09 -4.50 9.67
N ILE A 141 -8.18 -3.92 10.18
CA ILE A 141 -9.53 -4.53 10.12
C ILE A 141 -9.86 -4.86 8.65
N PRO A 142 -10.22 -6.12 8.31
CA PRO A 142 -10.56 -6.52 6.96
C PRO A 142 -11.72 -5.70 6.41
N ALA A 143 -11.60 -5.27 5.15
CA ALA A 143 -12.62 -4.44 4.54
C ALA A 143 -13.82 -5.26 3.99
N THR A 144 -13.72 -6.58 3.86
CA THR A 144 -14.87 -7.41 3.46
C THR A 144 -15.70 -7.84 4.66
N ALA A 145 -17.02 -7.99 4.47
CA ALA A 145 -17.89 -8.57 5.50
C ALA A 145 -17.40 -9.96 5.89
N ALA A 146 -17.11 -10.82 4.90
CA ALA A 146 -16.50 -12.13 5.09
C ALA A 146 -15.15 -12.09 5.86
N GLY A 147 -14.32 -11.07 5.61
CA GLY A 147 -13.06 -10.90 6.32
C GLY A 147 -13.24 -10.47 7.78
N ARG A 148 -14.21 -9.59 8.06
CA ARG A 148 -14.58 -9.23 9.44
C ARG A 148 -15.21 -10.41 10.16
N VAL A 149 -16.11 -11.14 9.51
CA VAL A 149 -16.68 -12.39 10.04
C VAL A 149 -15.55 -13.38 10.37
N PHE A 150 -14.61 -13.63 9.46
CA PHE A 150 -13.46 -14.48 9.76
C PHE A 150 -12.62 -13.96 10.91
N GLN A 151 -12.31 -12.66 10.93
CA GLN A 151 -11.49 -12.04 11.99
C GLN A 151 -12.17 -12.14 13.37
N ASP A 152 -13.48 -11.86 13.43
CA ASP A 152 -14.27 -11.91 14.66
C ASP A 152 -14.41 -13.36 15.16
N GLU A 153 -14.70 -14.30 14.26
CA GLU A 153 -14.86 -15.72 14.58
C GLU A 153 -13.53 -16.36 15.01
N ILE A 154 -12.42 -16.11 14.29
CA ILE A 154 -11.11 -16.65 14.66
C ILE A 154 -10.57 -15.99 15.93
N GLY A 155 -10.84 -14.70 16.14
CA GLY A 155 -10.52 -14.01 17.38
C GLY A 155 -11.27 -14.59 18.57
N THR A 156 -12.58 -14.84 18.42
CA THR A 156 -13.41 -15.49 19.43
C THR A 156 -12.94 -16.92 19.72
N LEU A 157 -12.63 -17.69 18.68
CA LEU A 157 -12.09 -19.05 18.81
C LEU A 157 -10.76 -19.05 19.57
N ASN A 158 -9.82 -18.18 19.19
CA ASN A 158 -8.50 -18.07 19.82
C ASN A 158 -8.62 -17.73 21.31
N GLN A 159 -9.48 -16.77 21.67
CA GLN A 159 -9.72 -16.41 23.07
C GLN A 159 -10.26 -17.60 23.89
N ARG A 160 -11.22 -18.35 23.35
CA ARG A 160 -11.81 -19.52 24.03
C ARG A 160 -10.83 -20.68 24.17
N ILE A 161 -10.00 -20.94 23.16
CA ILE A 161 -8.97 -21.98 23.23
C ILE A 161 -7.86 -21.56 24.20
N ALA A 162 -7.43 -20.29 24.16
CA ALA A 162 -6.43 -19.77 25.08
C ALA A 162 -6.85 -19.96 26.56
N ALA A 163 -8.15 -19.80 26.86
CA ALA A 163 -8.69 -19.99 28.21
C ALA A 163 -8.63 -21.42 28.74
N VAL A 164 -8.58 -22.43 27.85
CA VAL A 164 -8.51 -23.86 28.24
C VAL A 164 -7.12 -24.48 28.03
N CYS A 165 -6.16 -23.72 27.49
CA CYS A 165 -4.78 -24.14 27.32
C CYS A 165 -3.92 -23.75 28.52
N ASP A 166 -2.91 -24.56 28.82
CA ASP A 166 -2.01 -24.34 29.95
C ASP A 166 -0.88 -23.35 29.59
N GLU A 167 -0.51 -23.27 28.30
CA GLU A 167 0.44 -22.28 27.77
C GLU A 167 -0.03 -21.70 26.44
N VAL A 168 0.23 -20.40 26.23
CA VAL A 168 -0.05 -19.70 24.97
C VAL A 168 1.23 -19.00 24.50
N PHE A 169 1.57 -19.14 23.22
CA PHE A 169 2.71 -18.47 22.60
C PHE A 169 2.25 -17.61 21.42
N LEU A 170 2.82 -16.40 21.28
CA LEU A 170 2.75 -15.59 20.07
C LEU A 170 4.08 -15.65 19.33
N VAL A 171 4.07 -16.09 18.07
CA VAL A 171 5.27 -16.18 17.23
C VAL A 171 5.31 -15.02 16.25
N VAL A 172 6.40 -14.25 16.29
CA VAL A 172 6.68 -13.10 15.41
C VAL A 172 8.09 -13.25 14.85
N ALA A 173 8.23 -13.23 13.51
CA ALA A 173 9.52 -13.34 12.82
C ALA A 173 10.41 -14.53 13.27
N GLY A 174 9.79 -15.69 13.52
CA GLY A 174 10.45 -16.91 13.98
C GLY A 174 10.82 -16.92 15.47
N ARG A 175 10.39 -15.91 16.24
CA ARG A 175 10.64 -15.81 17.68
C ARG A 175 9.32 -15.98 18.44
N ALA A 176 9.30 -16.90 19.40
CA ALA A 176 8.14 -17.15 20.25
C ALA A 176 8.20 -16.30 21.52
N ILE A 177 7.06 -15.69 21.85
CA ILE A 177 6.82 -14.92 23.08
C ILE A 177 5.75 -15.68 23.85
N ARG A 178 6.00 -16.07 25.11
CA ARG A 178 4.97 -16.67 25.97
C ARG A 178 4.02 -15.57 26.43
N LEU A 179 2.72 -15.80 26.32
CA LEU A 179 1.68 -14.93 26.82
C LEU A 179 1.25 -15.42 28.21
N ASP A 180 1.05 -14.49 29.14
CA ASP A 180 0.60 -14.80 30.50
C ASP A 180 -0.79 -15.44 30.45
N THR A 181 -1.00 -16.46 31.29
CA THR A 181 -2.33 -17.08 31.41
C THR A 181 -3.30 -16.14 32.12
N ALA A 182 -4.61 -16.23 31.85
CA ALA A 182 -5.61 -15.41 32.56
C ALA A 182 -5.57 -15.59 34.10
N ALA A 183 -5.07 -16.74 34.58
CA ALA A 183 -4.82 -16.99 36.01
C ALA A 183 -3.57 -16.27 36.55
N GLU A 184 -2.55 -16.03 35.72
CA GLU A 184 -1.36 -15.23 36.04
C GLU A 184 -1.64 -13.72 35.89
N ALA A 185 -2.44 -13.32 34.88
CA ALA A 185 -2.87 -11.94 34.65
C ALA A 185 -3.93 -11.45 35.65
N GLY A 186 -4.69 -12.37 36.27
CA GLY A 186 -5.61 -12.10 37.37
C GLY A 186 -4.94 -11.96 38.75
N GLY A 187 -3.63 -12.18 38.83
CA GLY A 187 -2.81 -11.92 40.02
C GLY A 187 -2.48 -10.44 40.18
N VAL A 188 -3.49 -9.57 40.25
CA VAL A 188 -3.30 -8.22 40.80
C VAL A 188 -3.10 -8.40 42.29
N ALA A 189 -1.83 -8.45 42.72
CA ALA A 189 -1.49 -8.62 44.14
C ALA A 189 -2.14 -7.50 44.97
N GLU A 190 -2.98 -7.87 45.94
CA GLU A 190 -3.23 -7.01 47.10
C GLU A 190 -1.86 -6.66 47.71
N GLY A 191 -1.58 -5.36 47.90
CA GLY A 191 -0.34 -4.94 48.56
C GLY A 191 0.88 -4.69 47.66
N SER A 192 0.71 -4.33 46.39
CA SER A 192 1.86 -4.11 45.49
C SER A 192 2.59 -2.78 45.73
N ALA A 193 3.93 -2.79 45.79
CA ALA A 193 4.75 -1.61 46.04
C ALA A 193 5.71 -1.31 44.88
N THR A 194 5.69 -0.08 44.34
CA THR A 194 6.56 0.35 43.22
C THR A 194 7.28 1.67 43.51
N THR A 195 8.53 1.79 43.07
CA THR A 195 9.37 3.00 43.25
C THR A 195 9.87 3.50 41.89
N GLY A 196 9.71 4.80 41.61
CA GLY A 196 10.13 5.42 40.35
C GLY A 196 9.20 6.54 39.88
N SER A 197 9.72 7.48 39.08
CA SER A 197 8.92 8.59 38.52
C SER A 197 7.95 8.10 37.44
N GLY A 198 6.70 8.57 37.43
CA GLY A 198 5.71 8.18 36.42
C GLY A 198 5.11 6.78 36.61
N SER A 199 5.20 6.21 37.82
CA SER A 199 4.74 4.85 38.09
C SER A 199 3.23 4.80 38.34
N ALA A 200 2.53 3.82 37.77
CA ALA A 200 1.10 3.62 37.96
C ALA A 200 0.81 2.20 38.48
N VAL A 201 0.04 2.08 39.56
CA VAL A 201 -0.37 0.79 40.13
C VAL A 201 -1.89 0.77 40.35
N ALA A 202 -2.54 -0.33 39.96
CA ALA A 202 -3.97 -0.57 40.23
C ALA A 202 -4.10 -1.80 41.13
N GLY A 203 -4.80 -1.68 42.26
CA GLY A 203 -5.02 -2.74 43.26
C GLY A 203 -5.12 -2.20 44.69
N SER A 204 -5.95 -2.82 45.54
CA SER A 204 -6.11 -2.42 46.94
C SER A 204 -4.85 -2.71 47.78
N GLY A 205 -4.54 -1.87 48.77
CA GLY A 205 -3.38 -2.00 49.66
C GLY A 205 -2.04 -1.54 49.06
N SER A 206 -2.03 -0.86 47.90
CA SER A 206 -0.82 -0.63 47.11
C SER A 206 -0.04 0.63 47.54
N ALA A 207 1.28 0.64 47.35
CA ALA A 207 2.15 1.78 47.70
C ALA A 207 3.04 2.24 46.54
N VAL A 208 3.07 3.54 46.24
CA VAL A 208 3.96 4.09 45.20
C VAL A 208 4.82 5.24 45.72
N VAL A 209 6.12 5.23 45.40
CA VAL A 209 7.07 6.27 45.82
C VAL A 209 7.80 6.86 44.60
N GLY A 210 7.56 8.14 44.32
CA GLY A 210 8.15 8.88 43.19
C GLY A 210 7.28 10.05 42.72
N PRO A 211 7.85 11.09 42.09
CA PRO A 211 7.06 12.18 41.49
C PRO A 211 6.21 11.68 40.31
N ASP A 212 5.13 12.40 39.99
CA ASP A 212 4.24 12.14 38.83
C ASP A 212 3.62 10.72 38.80
N SER A 213 3.34 10.14 39.96
CA SER A 213 2.91 8.75 40.09
C SER A 213 1.43 8.61 40.49
N ALA A 214 0.81 7.48 40.15
CA ALA A 214 -0.63 7.24 40.35
C ALA A 214 -0.93 5.88 41.00
N VAL A 215 -1.92 5.84 41.90
CA VAL A 215 -2.44 4.59 42.48
C VAL A 215 -3.97 4.59 42.50
N ALA A 216 -4.56 3.45 42.14
CA ALA A 216 -6.00 3.22 42.20
C ALA A 216 -6.32 1.96 43.01
N GLY A 217 -7.09 2.08 44.09
CA GLY A 217 -7.44 0.95 44.99
C GLY A 217 -7.77 1.39 46.41
N LEU A 218 -8.45 0.52 47.18
CA LEU A 218 -8.74 0.74 48.60
C LEU A 218 -7.44 0.71 49.43
N ASP A 219 -7.35 1.41 50.57
CA ASP A 219 -6.22 1.32 51.52
C ASP A 219 -4.82 1.52 50.91
N SER A 220 -4.67 2.42 49.93
CA SER A 220 -3.44 2.62 49.16
C SER A 220 -2.70 3.92 49.51
N ALA A 221 -1.38 3.98 49.27
CA ALA A 221 -0.51 5.10 49.64
C ALA A 221 0.38 5.59 48.48
N VAL A 222 0.55 6.90 48.34
CA VAL A 222 1.51 7.50 47.38
C VAL A 222 2.37 8.54 48.08
N THR A 223 3.68 8.50 47.84
CA THR A 223 4.66 9.46 48.38
C THR A 223 5.45 10.09 47.24
N GLY A 224 5.18 11.36 46.92
CA GLY A 224 5.80 12.08 45.80
C GLY A 224 5.15 13.45 45.54
N ALA A 225 5.84 14.35 44.84
CA ALA A 225 5.25 15.61 44.38
C ALA A 225 4.34 15.38 43.16
N GLN A 226 3.22 16.12 43.05
CA GLN A 226 2.27 16.03 41.93
C GLN A 226 1.65 14.63 41.72
N ALA A 227 1.37 13.91 42.81
CA ALA A 227 0.75 12.58 42.76
C ALA A 227 -0.79 12.64 42.63
N ALA A 228 -1.39 11.63 41.98
CA ALA A 228 -2.84 11.50 41.81
C ALA A 228 -3.35 10.16 42.36
N VAL A 229 -4.47 10.17 43.10
CA VAL A 229 -5.03 8.96 43.74
C VAL A 229 -6.55 8.91 43.58
N ALA A 230 -7.11 7.72 43.38
CA ALA A 230 -8.57 7.49 43.32
C ALA A 230 -8.99 6.27 44.19
N GLY A 231 -9.86 6.50 45.18
CA GLY A 231 -10.45 5.48 46.09
C GLY A 231 -10.73 6.00 47.52
N PRO A 232 -11.53 5.31 48.35
CA PRO A 232 -11.77 5.72 49.75
C PRO A 232 -10.65 5.27 50.73
N ASP A 233 -10.57 5.94 51.89
CA ASP A 233 -9.62 5.73 53.01
C ASP A 233 -8.12 5.80 52.64
N LEU A 234 -7.61 7.02 52.44
CA LEU A 234 -6.26 7.27 51.89
C LEU A 234 -5.34 8.06 52.84
N THR A 235 -4.03 7.73 52.79
CA THR A 235 -2.94 8.46 53.47
C THR A 235 -1.99 9.04 52.44
N LEU A 236 -1.88 10.38 52.36
CA LEU A 236 -1.04 11.10 51.39
C LEU A 236 0.00 11.99 52.09
N ALA A 237 1.27 11.88 51.65
CA ALA A 237 2.38 12.72 52.11
C ALA A 237 3.16 13.29 50.91
N GLY A 238 2.98 14.58 50.61
CA GLY A 238 3.65 15.27 49.50
C GLY A 238 2.93 16.56 49.08
N SER A 239 3.70 17.60 48.70
CA SER A 239 3.16 18.90 48.29
C SER A 239 2.54 18.88 46.88
N GLY A 240 1.34 19.47 46.72
CA GLY A 240 0.70 19.70 45.42
C GLY A 240 -0.19 18.55 44.95
N SER A 241 -0.89 17.89 45.87
CA SER A 241 -1.71 16.70 45.59
C SER A 241 -3.21 17.05 45.56
N ALA A 242 -4.01 16.32 44.77
CA ALA A 242 -5.46 16.53 44.64
C ALA A 242 -6.24 15.25 44.95
N VAL A 243 -7.35 15.37 45.70
CA VAL A 243 -8.23 14.25 46.11
C VAL A 243 -9.67 14.53 45.68
N THR A 244 -10.35 13.51 45.16
CA THR A 244 -11.68 13.65 44.52
C THR A 244 -12.85 13.00 45.29
N GLU A 245 -12.63 12.36 46.44
CA GLU A 245 -13.69 11.72 47.25
C GLU A 245 -13.58 11.98 48.77
N SER A 246 -14.65 11.68 49.52
CA SER A 246 -14.81 12.03 50.95
C SER A 246 -14.16 11.00 51.89
N GLY A 247 -13.34 11.42 52.87
CA GLY A 247 -12.86 10.56 53.98
C GLY A 247 -11.35 10.48 54.20
N SER A 248 -10.52 11.16 53.39
CA SER A 248 -9.06 10.97 53.40
C SER A 248 -8.27 12.00 54.24
N ALA A 249 -7.07 11.63 54.71
CA ALA A 249 -6.15 12.51 55.43
C ALA A 249 -4.97 12.95 54.55
N VAL A 250 -4.70 14.26 54.48
CA VAL A 250 -3.66 14.87 53.64
C VAL A 250 -2.66 15.63 54.51
N ALA A 251 -1.36 15.42 54.29
CA ALA A 251 -0.28 16.19 54.92
C ALA A 251 0.66 16.80 53.86
N GLY A 252 0.54 18.10 53.61
CA GLY A 252 1.36 18.84 52.63
C GLY A 252 1.04 20.34 52.59
N HIS A 253 1.97 21.15 52.08
CA HIS A 253 1.72 22.57 51.78
C HIS A 253 1.17 22.69 50.34
N GLY A 254 0.00 23.31 50.17
CA GLY A 254 -0.54 23.70 48.85
C GLY A 254 -1.62 22.79 48.23
N ASP A 255 -2.35 22.01 49.01
CA ASP A 255 -3.30 20.99 48.49
C ASP A 255 -4.75 21.52 48.36
N LEU A 256 -5.51 20.99 47.39
CA LEU A 256 -6.91 21.35 47.10
C LEU A 256 -7.85 20.17 47.40
N GLY A 257 -8.86 20.38 48.26
CA GLY A 257 -9.86 19.36 48.61
C GLY A 257 -11.27 19.72 48.14
N LEU A 258 -12.01 18.73 47.64
CA LEU A 258 -13.46 18.83 47.42
C LEU A 258 -14.18 17.81 48.32
N GLY A 259 -14.90 18.30 49.33
CA GLY A 259 -15.77 17.49 50.19
C GLY A 259 -15.78 17.95 51.66
N SER A 260 -16.97 18.15 52.23
CA SER A 260 -17.15 18.59 53.61
C SER A 260 -16.73 17.50 54.61
N GLY A 261 -15.56 17.66 55.24
CA GLY A 261 -15.10 16.76 56.31
C GLY A 261 -13.63 16.82 56.71
N ALA A 262 -12.80 17.67 56.11
CA ALA A 262 -11.36 17.72 56.43
C ALA A 262 -11.05 18.64 57.63
N SER A 263 -10.41 18.11 58.67
CA SER A 263 -9.79 18.89 59.73
C SER A 263 -8.37 19.33 59.31
N GLY A 264 -8.18 20.59 58.94
CA GLY A 264 -6.86 21.16 58.61
C GLY A 264 -6.40 22.20 59.63
N SER A 265 -5.11 22.19 59.99
CA SER A 265 -4.46 23.32 60.67
C SER A 265 -3.81 24.23 59.61
N SER A 266 -4.02 25.54 59.75
CA SER A 266 -3.78 26.56 58.72
C SER A 266 -2.39 27.21 58.81
N ALA A 267 -1.80 27.55 57.65
CA ALA A 267 -1.03 28.80 57.48
C ALA A 267 -1.07 29.30 56.00
N SER A 268 -1.45 30.57 55.86
CA SER A 268 -1.53 31.50 54.70
C SER A 268 -0.41 31.43 53.64
N GLY A 269 -0.53 31.72 52.34
CA GLY A 269 -1.50 32.35 51.43
C GLY A 269 -0.79 32.57 50.05
N PRO A 270 -1.30 33.40 49.10
CA PRO A 270 -2.30 33.11 48.06
C PRO A 270 -1.71 32.96 46.63
N VAL A 271 -2.36 32.21 45.72
CA VAL A 271 -2.61 32.60 44.30
C VAL A 271 -3.83 31.82 43.81
N ALA A 272 -4.75 32.53 43.15
CA ALA A 272 -6.00 32.01 42.59
C ALA A 272 -5.77 31.17 41.32
N GLY A 273 -6.45 30.02 41.25
CA GLY A 273 -6.70 29.26 40.03
C GLY A 273 -8.12 28.68 40.11
N GLU A 274 -8.90 28.80 39.03
CA GLU A 274 -10.30 28.38 38.97
C GLU A 274 -10.48 26.87 39.21
N PRO A 275 -11.63 26.43 39.78
CA PRO A 275 -11.90 25.02 40.03
C PRO A 275 -12.07 24.25 38.72
N ILE A 276 -11.35 23.13 38.61
CA ILE A 276 -11.46 22.18 37.50
C ILE A 276 -12.80 21.45 37.65
N SER A 277 -13.68 21.56 36.65
CA SER A 277 -14.98 20.89 36.67
C SER A 277 -14.85 19.36 36.49
N PRO A 278 -15.76 18.54 37.02
CA PRO A 278 -15.74 17.08 36.84
C PRO A 278 -15.72 16.65 35.36
N GLU A 279 -16.22 17.47 34.44
CA GLU A 279 -16.24 17.19 33.00
C GLU A 279 -14.83 17.26 32.35
N SER A 280 -13.90 18.05 32.90
CA SER A 280 -12.53 18.18 32.38
C SER A 280 -11.65 16.95 32.64
N VAL A 281 -11.93 16.17 33.69
CA VAL A 281 -11.18 14.94 34.02
C VAL A 281 -11.65 13.77 33.16
N THR A 282 -12.95 13.69 32.87
CA THR A 282 -13.50 12.71 31.92
C THR A 282 -13.07 13.00 30.48
N ALA A 283 -12.86 14.28 30.13
CA ALA A 283 -12.36 14.69 28.81
C ALA A 283 -10.88 14.32 28.57
N ALA A 284 -10.02 14.37 29.61
CA ALA A 284 -8.64 13.89 29.51
C ALA A 284 -8.56 12.36 29.31
N MET A 285 -9.58 11.62 29.78
CA MET A 285 -9.67 10.17 29.62
C MET A 285 -10.39 9.73 28.32
N SER A 286 -11.31 10.54 27.78
CA SER A 286 -12.05 10.20 26.54
C SER A 286 -11.37 10.64 25.24
N ALA A 287 -10.37 11.53 25.29
CA ALA A 287 -9.59 11.92 24.11
C ALA A 287 -8.60 10.83 23.61
N ALA A 288 -8.52 9.69 24.31
CA ALA A 288 -7.72 8.54 23.91
C ALA A 288 -8.52 7.43 23.16
N ALA A 289 -9.83 7.58 22.94
CA ALA A 289 -10.67 6.55 22.31
C ALA A 289 -11.79 7.13 21.42
N ALA A 290 -11.45 7.39 20.15
CA ALA A 290 -12.29 7.37 18.93
C ALA A 290 -13.61 8.19 18.79
N GLY A 291 -13.68 8.97 17.68
CA GLY A 291 -14.89 9.31 16.88
C GLY A 291 -15.93 10.24 17.55
N GLY A 292 -16.66 11.14 16.90
CA GLY A 292 -17.06 11.37 15.52
C GLY A 292 -18.49 11.93 15.58
N SER A 293 -18.83 13.03 14.88
CA SER A 293 -20.19 13.56 14.85
C SER A 293 -20.77 13.60 13.44
N GLY A 294 -21.92 12.94 13.28
CA GLY A 294 -22.81 13.08 12.13
C GLY A 294 -23.78 14.25 12.30
N ILE A 295 -24.35 14.69 11.18
CA ILE A 295 -25.47 15.62 11.11
C ILE A 295 -26.64 14.89 10.42
N ALA A 296 -27.83 15.07 10.99
CA ALA A 296 -29.10 14.49 10.56
C ALA A 296 -29.70 15.18 9.31
N ALA A 297 -30.46 14.42 8.53
CA ALA A 297 -31.39 14.92 7.51
C ALA A 297 -32.70 14.12 7.52
N GLY A 298 -33.79 14.85 7.29
CA GLY A 298 -35.17 14.44 7.50
C GLY A 298 -35.79 13.59 6.38
N THR A 299 -36.89 12.95 6.78
CA THR A 299 -37.68 11.99 6.01
C THR A 299 -38.65 12.68 5.04
N GLY A 300 -38.57 12.30 3.76
CA GLY A 300 -39.59 12.57 2.74
C GLY A 300 -39.70 11.36 1.81
N ARG A 301 -40.81 10.62 1.92
CA ARG A 301 -41.07 9.36 1.19
C ARG A 301 -41.88 9.70 -0.06
N ALA A 302 -41.34 9.37 -1.24
CA ALA A 302 -42.08 9.37 -2.49
C ALA A 302 -41.89 8.02 -3.19
N GLU A 303 -43.02 7.41 -3.53
CA GLU A 303 -43.19 6.15 -4.23
C GLU A 303 -42.83 6.29 -5.71
N ASN A 304 -42.32 5.22 -6.32
CA ASN A 304 -42.45 4.81 -7.72
C ASN A 304 -41.78 3.43 -7.83
N GLY A 305 -42.38 2.37 -8.38
CA GLY A 305 -43.13 2.32 -9.62
C GLY A 305 -42.30 1.50 -10.60
N ALA A 306 -42.45 0.17 -10.55
CA ALA A 306 -41.72 -0.76 -11.41
C ALA A 306 -42.12 -0.57 -12.88
N ALA A 307 -41.13 -0.40 -13.76
CA ALA A 307 -41.32 -0.36 -15.21
C ALA A 307 -40.43 -1.41 -15.89
N ALA A 308 -41.04 -2.11 -16.84
CA ALA A 308 -40.60 -3.36 -17.45
C ALA A 308 -39.44 -3.21 -18.45
N VAL A 309 -38.65 -4.29 -18.57
CA VAL A 309 -37.61 -4.49 -19.59
C VAL A 309 -38.23 -5.16 -20.84
N PRO A 310 -38.09 -4.62 -22.05
CA PRO A 310 -38.43 -5.35 -23.28
C PRO A 310 -37.22 -6.16 -23.80
N ALA A 311 -37.53 -7.32 -24.38
CA ALA A 311 -36.60 -8.33 -24.87
C ALA A 311 -35.75 -7.91 -26.09
N PRO A 312 -34.55 -8.51 -26.29
CA PRO A 312 -33.70 -8.20 -27.44
C PRO A 312 -34.15 -8.90 -28.73
N VAL A 313 -34.11 -8.14 -29.82
CA VAL A 313 -34.33 -8.58 -31.21
C VAL A 313 -33.05 -9.14 -31.81
N SER A 314 -33.19 -10.27 -32.52
CA SER A 314 -32.14 -11.08 -33.15
C SER A 314 -31.71 -10.56 -34.52
N GLY A 315 -30.41 -10.66 -34.85
CA GLY A 315 -29.92 -10.62 -36.23
C GLY A 315 -28.45 -10.24 -36.39
N ALA A 316 -27.53 -11.20 -36.35
CA ALA A 316 -26.14 -11.04 -36.81
C ALA A 316 -25.92 -11.87 -38.09
N PRO A 317 -25.28 -11.34 -39.14
CA PRO A 317 -24.89 -12.13 -40.31
C PRO A 317 -23.56 -12.87 -40.10
N THR A 318 -23.50 -14.09 -40.63
CA THR A 318 -22.45 -15.10 -40.56
C THR A 318 -21.19 -14.76 -41.38
N ILE A 319 -20.00 -15.06 -40.83
CA ILE A 319 -18.70 -15.04 -41.54
C ILE A 319 -18.36 -16.45 -42.04
N PRO A 320 -17.93 -16.66 -43.31
CA PRO A 320 -17.52 -17.98 -43.80
C PRO A 320 -16.05 -18.30 -43.51
N GLY A 321 -15.81 -19.53 -43.04
CA GLY A 321 -14.71 -20.40 -43.49
C GLY A 321 -13.34 -20.23 -42.82
N ALA A 322 -13.10 -21.04 -41.78
CA ALA A 322 -11.78 -21.27 -41.20
C ALA A 322 -10.82 -21.95 -42.19
N ALA A 323 -9.62 -21.39 -42.31
CA ALA A 323 -8.42 -22.06 -42.80
C ALA A 323 -7.35 -21.98 -41.70
N ASP A 324 -6.60 -23.07 -41.52
CA ASP A 324 -5.64 -23.32 -40.44
C ASP A 324 -4.60 -22.20 -40.24
N PRO A 325 -4.09 -22.00 -39.00
CA PRO A 325 -3.25 -20.86 -38.67
C PRO A 325 -1.86 -21.00 -39.27
N ILE A 326 -1.53 -20.12 -40.20
CA ILE A 326 -0.15 -19.75 -40.48
C ILE A 326 0.31 -18.93 -39.28
N TYR A 327 1.22 -19.47 -38.46
CA TYR A 327 2.01 -18.65 -37.54
C TYR A 327 2.81 -17.65 -38.38
N SER A 328 2.28 -16.43 -38.56
CA SER A 328 3.10 -15.31 -38.99
C SER A 328 3.70 -14.69 -37.73
N GLU A 329 5.02 -14.77 -37.59
CA GLU A 329 5.80 -13.95 -36.66
C GLU A 329 5.45 -12.47 -36.90
N SER A 330 4.61 -11.87 -36.06
CA SER A 330 4.46 -10.43 -36.04
C SER A 330 5.63 -9.87 -35.23
N ALA A 331 6.73 -9.55 -35.93
CA ALA A 331 7.89 -8.94 -35.31
C ALA A 331 7.45 -7.62 -34.66
N ALA A 332 7.84 -7.42 -33.40
CA ALA A 332 7.68 -6.14 -32.72
C ALA A 332 8.16 -5.00 -33.63
N PRO A 333 7.46 -3.86 -33.68
CA PRO A 333 7.87 -2.74 -34.53
C PRO A 333 9.30 -2.31 -34.16
N ASP A 334 10.21 -2.38 -35.14
CA ASP A 334 11.61 -1.98 -34.97
C ASP A 334 11.74 -0.45 -34.92
N PHE A 335 12.45 0.02 -33.90
CA PHE A 335 12.80 1.44 -33.67
C PHE A 335 14.23 1.77 -34.13
N GLY A 336 15.00 0.76 -34.55
CA GLY A 336 16.41 0.88 -34.85
C GLY A 336 17.26 1.15 -33.60
N PRO A 337 18.58 1.28 -33.76
CA PRO A 337 19.46 1.63 -32.66
C PRO A 337 19.23 3.08 -32.22
N VAL A 338 18.94 3.29 -30.93
CA VAL A 338 18.85 4.63 -30.35
C VAL A 338 20.25 5.21 -30.21
N THR A 339 20.51 6.31 -30.92
CA THR A 339 21.76 7.08 -30.74
C THR A 339 21.66 7.87 -29.43
N PRO A 340 22.62 7.79 -28.49
CA PRO A 340 22.58 8.60 -27.28
C PRO A 340 22.82 10.09 -27.59
N PRO A 341 22.41 11.02 -26.68
CA PRO A 341 22.81 12.42 -26.77
C PRO A 341 24.33 12.61 -26.87
N ASP A 342 24.77 13.68 -27.51
CA ASP A 342 26.17 13.89 -27.89
C ASP A 342 27.09 14.05 -26.66
N ALA A 343 28.01 13.11 -26.49
CA ALA A 343 28.94 13.07 -25.37
C ALA A 343 30.04 14.15 -25.45
N GLU A 344 30.45 14.53 -26.65
CA GLU A 344 31.45 15.59 -26.84
C GLU A 344 30.85 16.95 -26.50
N VAL A 345 29.63 17.21 -26.97
CA VAL A 345 28.90 18.45 -26.63
C VAL A 345 28.58 18.50 -25.14
N ARG A 346 28.26 17.36 -24.50
CA ARG A 346 28.11 17.30 -23.04
C ARG A 346 29.40 17.73 -22.33
N ALA A 347 30.55 17.23 -22.76
CA ALA A 347 31.85 17.59 -22.18
C ALA A 347 32.18 19.08 -22.41
N GLN A 348 31.82 19.63 -23.57
CA GLN A 348 31.95 21.07 -23.84
C GLN A 348 31.08 21.91 -22.90
N ALA A 349 29.84 21.48 -22.64
CA ALA A 349 28.95 22.14 -21.68
C ALA A 349 29.50 22.06 -20.24
N GLU A 350 29.99 20.90 -19.81
CA GLU A 350 30.67 20.73 -18.52
C GLU A 350 31.90 21.64 -18.38
N ALA A 351 32.74 21.75 -19.41
CA ALA A 351 33.88 22.65 -19.43
C ALA A 351 33.45 24.12 -19.34
N ARG A 352 32.37 24.49 -20.04
CA ARG A 352 31.78 25.84 -19.96
C ARG A 352 31.26 26.15 -18.55
N GLN A 353 30.61 25.21 -17.87
CA GLN A 353 30.08 25.39 -16.51
C GLN A 353 31.17 25.86 -15.51
N LEU A 354 32.41 25.40 -15.68
CA LEU A 354 33.55 25.76 -14.85
C LEU A 354 34.07 27.18 -15.11
N GLN A 355 33.73 27.76 -16.26
CA GLN A 355 34.15 29.11 -16.65
C GLN A 355 33.13 30.18 -16.25
N LEU A 356 31.87 29.80 -15.99
CA LEU A 356 30.80 30.72 -15.61
C LEU A 356 31.11 31.40 -14.27
N THR A 357 30.68 32.65 -14.10
CA THR A 357 30.87 33.51 -12.91
C THR A 357 30.14 33.01 -11.65
N LYS A 358 30.49 31.79 -11.22
CA LYS A 358 29.97 31.09 -10.05
C LYS A 358 31.05 30.13 -9.53
N PRO A 359 31.06 29.79 -8.22
CA PRO A 359 31.84 28.66 -7.75
C PRO A 359 31.42 27.37 -8.48
N ALA A 360 32.38 26.48 -8.72
CA ALA A 360 32.11 25.21 -9.39
C ALA A 360 31.01 24.42 -8.65
N GLY A 361 29.98 23.97 -9.38
CA GLY A 361 28.85 23.22 -8.83
C GLY A 361 27.84 24.04 -8.01
N ALA A 362 27.98 25.37 -7.91
CA ALA A 362 27.11 26.20 -7.07
C ALA A 362 25.63 26.21 -7.51
N LEU A 363 25.32 25.89 -8.77
CA LEU A 363 23.94 25.75 -9.24
C LEU A 363 23.40 24.32 -9.12
N GLY A 364 24.18 23.41 -8.52
CA GLY A 364 23.78 22.04 -8.23
C GLY A 364 23.23 21.31 -9.45
N ARG A 365 21.97 20.84 -9.37
CA ARG A 365 21.34 20.03 -10.42
C ARG A 365 21.01 20.79 -11.70
N LEU A 366 20.97 22.13 -11.69
CA LEU A 366 20.73 22.88 -12.93
C LEU A 366 21.89 22.72 -13.92
N GLU A 367 23.12 22.56 -13.42
CA GLU A 367 24.30 22.42 -14.28
C GLU A 367 24.25 21.19 -15.19
N PRO A 368 24.10 19.95 -14.67
CA PRO A 368 24.00 18.77 -15.51
C PRO A 368 22.73 18.74 -16.39
N LEU A 369 21.66 19.46 -16.03
CA LEU A 369 20.47 19.60 -16.90
C LEU A 369 20.78 20.45 -18.14
N GLY A 370 21.47 21.58 -17.98
CA GLY A 370 21.94 22.38 -19.10
C GLY A 370 22.87 21.58 -20.02
N ASN A 371 23.76 20.79 -19.42
CA ASN A 371 24.68 19.91 -20.16
C ASN A 371 23.93 18.79 -20.92
N TRP A 372 22.87 18.24 -20.32
CA TRP A 372 22.01 17.26 -20.99
C TRP A 372 21.25 17.87 -22.17
N VAL A 373 20.68 19.09 -22.03
CA VAL A 373 20.02 19.77 -23.15
C VAL A 373 21.01 20.08 -24.27
N ALA A 374 22.22 20.56 -23.95
CA ALA A 374 23.29 20.79 -24.92
C ALA A 374 23.60 19.53 -25.72
N ALA A 375 23.77 18.40 -25.04
CA ALA A 375 24.00 17.09 -25.64
C ALA A 375 22.83 16.63 -26.54
N CYS A 376 21.57 16.87 -26.12
CA CYS A 376 20.40 16.51 -26.92
C CYS A 376 20.31 17.34 -28.21
N GLN A 377 20.65 18.63 -28.14
CA GLN A 377 20.60 19.53 -29.29
C GLN A 377 21.88 19.48 -30.15
N GLY A 378 22.95 18.83 -29.68
CA GLY A 378 24.24 18.80 -30.35
C GLY A 378 24.93 20.17 -30.44
N VAL A 379 24.62 21.09 -29.53
CA VAL A 379 25.21 22.45 -29.51
C VAL A 379 25.44 22.96 -28.08
N CYS A 380 26.58 23.62 -27.87
CA CYS A 380 26.93 24.30 -26.62
C CYS A 380 27.30 25.78 -26.88
N PRO A 381 26.69 26.76 -26.18
CA PRO A 381 25.58 26.57 -25.25
C PRO A 381 24.28 26.12 -25.97
N PRO A 382 23.36 25.45 -25.26
CA PRO A 382 22.08 25.04 -25.83
C PRO A 382 21.18 26.23 -26.15
N ARG A 383 20.25 26.04 -27.08
CA ARG A 383 19.14 26.96 -27.39
C ARG A 383 17.96 26.70 -26.46
N GLN A 384 17.17 27.74 -26.15
CA GLN A 384 15.90 27.58 -25.45
C GLN A 384 14.91 26.74 -26.25
N PHE A 385 14.01 26.04 -25.55
CA PHE A 385 12.88 25.37 -26.19
C PHE A 385 11.86 26.40 -26.66
N GLU A 386 11.52 26.42 -27.92
CA GLU A 386 10.52 27.32 -28.51
C GLU A 386 9.15 26.64 -28.65
N ARG A 387 9.11 25.31 -28.75
CA ARG A 387 7.90 24.57 -29.12
C ARG A 387 7.74 23.30 -28.27
N ALA A 388 7.56 23.50 -26.97
CA ALA A 388 7.20 22.43 -26.05
C ALA A 388 5.76 21.92 -26.32
N ARG A 389 5.62 20.60 -26.52
CA ARG A 389 4.35 19.93 -26.83
C ARG A 389 3.99 18.90 -25.78
N VAL A 390 2.85 19.09 -25.13
CA VAL A 390 2.21 18.09 -24.27
C VAL A 390 1.26 17.25 -25.11
N VAL A 391 1.42 15.93 -25.07
CA VAL A 391 0.51 14.97 -25.69
C VAL A 391 -0.11 14.11 -24.59
N VAL A 392 -1.42 14.22 -24.42
CA VAL A 392 -2.22 13.46 -23.45
C VAL A 392 -2.85 12.26 -24.14
N PHE A 393 -2.44 11.06 -23.75
CA PHE A 393 -2.97 9.80 -24.27
C PHE A 393 -4.17 9.35 -23.44
N ALA A 394 -5.36 9.36 -24.06
CA ALA A 394 -6.60 9.01 -23.41
C ALA A 394 -7.03 7.56 -23.71
N GLY A 395 -7.28 6.77 -22.66
CA GLY A 395 -7.75 5.39 -22.80
C GLY A 395 -8.43 4.86 -21.54
N ASP A 396 -9.56 4.17 -21.72
CA ASP A 396 -10.25 3.49 -20.63
C ASP A 396 -9.70 2.08 -20.39
N HIS A 397 -9.89 1.59 -19.17
CA HIS A 397 -9.39 0.30 -18.72
C HIS A 397 -10.52 -0.53 -18.12
N GLY A 398 -10.75 -1.74 -18.64
CA GLY A 398 -11.82 -2.64 -18.21
C GLY A 398 -11.74 -2.99 -16.72
N ILE A 399 -10.54 -2.94 -16.13
CA ILE A 399 -10.33 -3.16 -14.70
C ILE A 399 -11.06 -2.12 -13.82
N ALA A 400 -11.32 -0.92 -14.34
CA ALA A 400 -12.05 0.14 -13.63
C ALA A 400 -13.45 -0.30 -13.17
N ARG A 401 -14.11 -1.19 -13.93
CA ARG A 401 -15.45 -1.72 -13.62
C ARG A 401 -15.49 -2.53 -12.32
N TYR A 402 -14.33 -2.92 -11.80
CA TYR A 402 -14.19 -3.69 -10.55
C TYR A 402 -13.77 -2.81 -9.36
N GLY A 403 -14.02 -1.50 -9.44
CA GLY A 403 -13.93 -0.59 -8.31
C GLY A 403 -12.50 -0.33 -7.83
N VAL A 404 -11.53 -0.32 -8.76
CA VAL A 404 -10.12 0.05 -8.50
C VAL A 404 -9.86 1.55 -8.64
N SER A 405 -10.89 2.34 -8.98
CA SER A 405 -10.86 3.80 -9.06
C SER A 405 -12.00 4.41 -8.24
N ALA A 406 -11.82 5.65 -7.81
CA ALA A 406 -12.82 6.43 -7.10
C ALA A 406 -13.85 7.09 -8.05
N TYR A 407 -13.53 7.14 -9.34
CA TYR A 407 -14.36 7.77 -10.37
C TYR A 407 -14.90 6.73 -11.34
N PRO A 408 -16.09 6.94 -11.92
CA PRO A 408 -16.65 6.05 -12.91
C PRO A 408 -16.02 6.32 -14.30
N SER A 409 -16.06 5.33 -15.21
CA SER A 409 -15.31 5.37 -16.48
C SER A 409 -15.72 6.51 -17.42
N GLU A 410 -16.94 7.04 -17.30
CA GLU A 410 -17.42 8.17 -18.13
C GLU A 410 -16.59 9.44 -17.90
N VAL A 411 -15.89 9.55 -16.76
CA VAL A 411 -15.01 10.69 -16.46
C VAL A 411 -13.88 10.81 -17.47
N THR A 412 -13.40 9.72 -18.08
CA THR A 412 -12.37 9.77 -19.12
C THR A 412 -12.81 10.66 -20.28
N ALA A 413 -14.00 10.42 -20.85
CA ALA A 413 -14.52 11.19 -21.96
C ALA A 413 -14.87 12.64 -21.57
N GLN A 414 -15.36 12.86 -20.35
CA GLN A 414 -15.61 14.20 -19.83
C GLN A 414 -14.32 15.02 -19.71
N MET A 415 -13.23 14.40 -19.26
CA MET A 415 -11.93 15.05 -19.21
C MET A 415 -11.34 15.29 -20.59
N VAL A 416 -11.53 14.38 -21.55
CA VAL A 416 -11.18 14.62 -22.97
C VAL A 416 -11.85 15.90 -23.49
N ALA A 417 -13.14 16.06 -23.26
CA ALA A 417 -13.85 17.30 -23.61
C ALA A 417 -13.29 18.52 -22.87
N ASN A 418 -12.92 18.37 -21.60
CA ASN A 418 -12.31 19.45 -20.80
C ASN A 418 -10.91 19.87 -21.30
N PHE A 419 -10.09 18.93 -21.77
CA PHE A 419 -8.79 19.23 -22.40
C PHE A 419 -8.96 20.03 -23.69
N ILE A 420 -9.92 19.64 -24.54
CA ILE A 420 -10.28 20.36 -25.77
C ILE A 420 -10.75 21.78 -25.44
N GLY A 421 -11.59 21.92 -24.39
CA GLY A 421 -12.06 23.21 -23.89
C GLY A 421 -11.01 24.06 -23.19
N GLY A 422 -9.80 23.53 -22.95
CA GLY A 422 -8.71 24.26 -22.30
C GLY A 422 -8.86 24.44 -20.79
N GLY A 423 -9.78 23.67 -20.16
CA GLY A 423 -10.19 23.82 -18.76
C GLY A 423 -9.49 22.89 -17.77
N ALA A 424 -8.67 21.93 -18.22
CA ALA A 424 -7.96 21.03 -17.32
C ALA A 424 -6.72 21.68 -16.68
N ALA A 425 -6.21 21.06 -15.62
CA ALA A 425 -5.06 21.58 -14.89
C ALA A 425 -3.80 21.66 -15.79
N VAL A 426 -3.57 20.64 -16.62
CA VAL A 426 -2.46 20.66 -17.58
C VAL A 426 -2.57 21.82 -18.57
N ASN A 427 -3.78 22.20 -19.03
CA ASN A 427 -3.94 23.36 -19.91
C ASN A 427 -3.53 24.66 -19.20
N ALA A 428 -3.88 24.80 -17.92
CA ALA A 428 -3.51 25.97 -17.13
C ALA A 428 -2.00 26.07 -16.92
N LEU A 429 -1.36 24.95 -16.57
CA LEU A 429 0.08 24.89 -16.34
C LEU A 429 0.87 25.05 -17.65
N ALA A 430 0.40 24.47 -18.75
CA ALA A 430 1.08 24.52 -20.05
C ALA A 430 1.20 25.95 -20.57
N ARG A 431 0.18 26.80 -20.36
CA ARG A 431 0.25 28.24 -20.70
C ARG A 431 1.38 28.96 -19.96
N LEU A 432 1.62 28.62 -18.70
CA LEU A 432 2.71 29.22 -17.91
C LEU A 432 4.09 28.71 -18.31
N ALA A 433 4.17 27.46 -18.78
CA ALA A 433 5.41 26.84 -19.26
C ALA A 433 5.75 27.17 -20.72
N ASP A 434 4.89 27.96 -21.40
CA ASP A 434 4.94 28.20 -22.84
C ASP A 434 4.96 26.89 -23.64
N ALA A 435 3.98 26.03 -23.34
CA ALA A 435 3.74 24.75 -23.97
C ALA A 435 2.30 24.66 -24.47
N THR A 436 2.06 23.84 -25.49
CA THR A 436 0.70 23.56 -25.98
C THR A 436 0.28 22.15 -25.63
N VAL A 437 -1.04 21.93 -25.51
CA VAL A 437 -1.62 20.62 -25.18
C VAL A 437 -2.37 20.06 -26.38
N ARG A 438 -2.07 18.82 -26.75
CA ARG A 438 -2.84 17.97 -27.65
C ARG A 438 -3.33 16.77 -26.86
N VAL A 439 -4.61 16.44 -26.98
CA VAL A 439 -5.16 15.18 -26.47
C VAL A 439 -5.43 14.24 -27.64
N VAL A 440 -5.12 12.96 -27.45
CA VAL A 440 -5.35 11.90 -28.44
C VAL A 440 -6.14 10.78 -27.78
N ASP A 441 -7.29 10.45 -28.37
CA ASP A 441 -8.10 9.31 -27.96
C ASP A 441 -7.54 8.05 -28.62
N ILE A 442 -7.00 7.17 -27.77
CA ILE A 442 -6.46 5.87 -28.16
C ILE A 442 -7.47 4.76 -27.85
N ALA A 443 -8.15 4.82 -26.71
CA ALA A 443 -9.08 3.78 -26.29
C ALA A 443 -10.20 4.24 -25.34
N VAL A 444 -10.69 5.46 -25.47
CA VAL A 444 -11.85 5.92 -24.69
C VAL A 444 -13.07 5.06 -25.04
N GLU A 445 -13.80 4.59 -24.02
CA GLU A 445 -14.95 3.67 -24.16
C GLU A 445 -16.06 4.27 -25.03
N SER A 446 -16.33 5.56 -24.85
CA SER A 446 -17.37 6.28 -25.58
C SER A 446 -16.81 6.99 -26.82
N ASP A 447 -17.71 7.47 -27.68
CA ASP A 447 -17.32 8.31 -28.81
C ASP A 447 -16.84 9.68 -28.31
N THR A 448 -15.76 10.17 -28.92
CA THR A 448 -15.13 11.46 -28.62
C THR A 448 -15.17 12.34 -29.85
N ASP A 449 -14.73 13.59 -29.71
CA ASP A 449 -14.65 14.51 -30.84
C ASP A 449 -13.75 13.94 -31.96
N PRO A 450 -14.16 13.98 -33.24
CA PRO A 450 -13.34 13.47 -34.35
C PRO A 450 -11.93 14.07 -34.45
N SER A 451 -11.72 15.28 -33.92
CA SER A 451 -10.41 15.92 -33.87
C SER A 451 -9.39 15.20 -32.98
N VAL A 452 -9.85 14.36 -32.04
CA VAL A 452 -8.98 13.64 -31.11
C VAL A 452 -8.98 12.13 -31.36
N SER A 453 -9.94 11.59 -32.12
CA SER A 453 -10.15 10.16 -32.30
C SER A 453 -9.44 9.55 -33.53
N ALA A 454 -8.57 10.30 -34.21
CA ALA A 454 -7.89 9.84 -35.43
C ALA A 454 -7.02 8.59 -35.21
N HIS A 455 -6.49 8.40 -33.99
CA HIS A 455 -5.64 7.28 -33.61
C HIS A 455 -6.34 6.26 -32.70
N LYS A 456 -7.67 6.27 -32.65
CA LYS A 456 -8.44 5.37 -31.78
C LYS A 456 -8.28 3.93 -32.24
N ILE A 457 -7.76 3.09 -31.34
CA ILE A 457 -7.49 1.67 -31.59
C ILE A 457 -8.72 0.82 -31.26
N ARG A 458 -9.37 1.13 -30.13
CA ARG A 458 -10.52 0.36 -29.62
C ARG A 458 -11.35 1.17 -28.64
N ARG A 459 -12.37 0.55 -28.04
CA ARG A 459 -13.15 1.10 -26.92
C ARG A 459 -12.82 0.32 -25.65
N SER A 460 -12.07 0.96 -24.76
CA SER A 460 -11.55 0.40 -23.51
C SER A 460 -10.68 -0.86 -23.65
N SER A 461 -9.66 -0.97 -22.81
CA SER A 461 -8.83 -2.18 -22.71
C SER A 461 -9.54 -3.27 -21.90
N GLY A 462 -9.13 -4.53 -22.07
CA GLY A 462 -9.63 -5.65 -21.26
C GLY A 462 -9.32 -5.51 -19.76
N ALA A 463 -10.03 -6.26 -18.93
CA ALA A 463 -9.75 -6.31 -17.50
C ALA A 463 -8.53 -7.20 -17.21
N ILE A 464 -7.37 -6.57 -17.00
CA ILE A 464 -6.06 -7.24 -16.94
C ILE A 464 -5.91 -8.29 -15.83
N ASP A 465 -6.80 -8.32 -14.84
CA ASP A 465 -6.84 -9.34 -13.79
C ASP A 465 -7.33 -10.71 -14.30
N ARG A 466 -8.09 -10.73 -15.40
CA ARG A 466 -8.79 -11.92 -15.90
C ARG A 466 -8.61 -12.19 -17.39
N GLU A 467 -8.37 -11.16 -18.20
CA GLU A 467 -8.26 -11.24 -19.66
C GLU A 467 -7.16 -10.31 -20.18
N ASP A 468 -6.75 -10.50 -21.43
CA ASP A 468 -5.74 -9.64 -22.05
C ASP A 468 -6.27 -8.23 -22.23
N ALA A 469 -5.40 -7.23 -21.99
CA ALA A 469 -5.73 -5.83 -22.24
C ALA A 469 -6.09 -5.60 -23.72
N LEU A 470 -5.35 -6.24 -24.62
CA LEU A 470 -5.41 -6.07 -26.07
C LEU A 470 -5.22 -7.41 -26.79
N THR A 471 -5.69 -7.49 -28.03
CA THR A 471 -5.20 -8.49 -28.99
C THR A 471 -3.81 -8.11 -29.49
N GLU A 472 -3.06 -9.07 -30.06
CA GLU A 472 -1.74 -8.79 -30.64
C GLU A 472 -1.78 -7.72 -31.74
N ALA A 473 -2.79 -7.79 -32.62
CA ALA A 473 -2.99 -6.81 -33.68
C ALA A 473 -3.27 -5.40 -33.12
N GLU A 474 -4.10 -5.28 -32.10
CA GLU A 474 -4.38 -4.00 -31.43
C GLU A 474 -3.14 -3.45 -30.71
N THR A 475 -2.33 -4.32 -30.07
CA THR A 475 -1.07 -3.88 -29.44
C THR A 475 -0.11 -3.30 -30.46
N ASN A 476 0.11 -4.01 -31.58
CA ASN A 476 0.99 -3.52 -32.64
C ASN A 476 0.45 -2.23 -33.27
N ALA A 477 -0.86 -2.13 -33.50
CA ALA A 477 -1.51 -0.92 -34.01
C ALA A 477 -1.37 0.26 -33.04
N ALA A 478 -1.52 0.04 -31.74
CA ALA A 478 -1.34 1.06 -30.71
C ALA A 478 0.11 1.56 -30.66
N ILE A 479 1.11 0.67 -30.69
CA ILE A 479 2.52 1.06 -30.75
C ILE A 479 2.80 1.88 -32.02
N ALA A 480 2.28 1.44 -33.17
CA ALA A 480 2.41 2.16 -34.43
C ALA A 480 1.74 3.55 -34.40
N ALA A 481 0.57 3.67 -33.76
CA ALA A 481 -0.08 4.96 -33.54
C ALA A 481 0.78 5.88 -32.67
N GLY A 482 1.38 5.36 -31.60
CA GLY A 482 2.35 6.10 -30.79
C GLY A 482 3.52 6.67 -31.59
N ARG A 483 4.08 5.86 -32.50
CA ARG A 483 5.14 6.30 -33.43
C ARG A 483 4.67 7.44 -34.32
N ALA A 484 3.51 7.26 -34.96
CA ALA A 484 2.94 8.27 -35.85
C ALA A 484 2.69 9.59 -35.11
N ILE A 485 2.14 9.55 -33.89
CA ILE A 485 1.91 10.75 -33.07
C ILE A 485 3.23 11.45 -32.73
N ALA A 486 4.29 10.70 -32.39
CA ALA A 486 5.60 11.30 -32.14
C ALA A 486 6.16 11.96 -33.41
N ASP A 487 6.08 11.28 -34.56
CA ASP A 487 6.52 11.82 -35.83
C ASP A 487 5.74 13.09 -36.21
N GLU A 488 4.42 13.11 -36.02
CA GLU A 488 3.58 14.29 -36.26
C GLU A 488 3.99 15.50 -35.40
N GLU A 489 4.27 15.31 -34.10
CA GLU A 489 4.70 16.41 -33.24
C GLU A 489 6.10 16.92 -33.61
N ILE A 490 7.03 16.01 -33.90
CA ILE A 490 8.42 16.33 -34.24
C ILE A 490 8.51 17.00 -35.61
N ASP A 491 7.84 16.44 -36.62
CA ASP A 491 7.76 17.02 -37.97
C ASP A 491 6.97 18.33 -37.95
N GLY A 492 6.00 18.43 -37.05
CA GLY A 492 5.31 19.67 -36.69
C GLY A 492 6.23 20.72 -36.10
N GLY A 493 7.44 20.37 -35.68
CA GLY A 493 8.51 21.24 -35.19
C GLY A 493 8.64 21.31 -33.67
N ALA A 494 8.16 20.31 -32.93
CA ALA A 494 8.39 20.21 -31.50
C ALA A 494 9.89 20.00 -31.20
N ASP A 495 10.42 20.78 -30.24
CA ASP A 495 11.81 20.66 -29.76
C ASP A 495 11.91 20.11 -28.33
N LEU A 496 10.76 20.00 -27.64
CA LEU A 496 10.59 19.30 -26.38
C LEU A 496 9.23 18.62 -26.37
N LEU A 497 9.21 17.31 -26.10
CA LEU A 497 7.99 16.56 -25.93
C LEU A 497 7.68 16.33 -24.45
N ILE A 498 6.41 16.26 -24.11
CA ILE A 498 5.89 15.98 -22.78
C ILE A 498 4.78 14.94 -22.94
N ALA A 499 4.92 13.80 -22.28
CA ALA A 499 3.90 12.77 -22.29
C ALA A 499 2.98 12.94 -21.08
N GLY A 500 1.67 12.85 -21.30
CA GLY A 500 0.65 12.81 -20.27
C GLY A 500 -0.34 11.68 -20.52
N ASP A 501 -1.03 11.28 -19.47
CA ASP A 501 -2.04 10.23 -19.53
C ASP A 501 -3.42 10.73 -19.08
N MET A 502 -4.47 10.08 -19.57
CA MET A 502 -5.81 10.20 -19.04
C MET A 502 -6.53 8.85 -19.15
N GLY A 503 -6.96 8.29 -18.03
CA GLY A 503 -7.71 7.04 -18.08
C GLY A 503 -8.18 6.57 -16.72
N ILE A 504 -9.48 6.40 -16.54
CA ILE A 504 -9.98 5.81 -15.31
C ILE A 504 -9.49 4.36 -15.20
N GLY A 505 -8.89 4.05 -14.04
CA GLY A 505 -8.32 2.73 -13.73
C GLY A 505 -6.85 2.52 -14.12
N ASN A 506 -6.24 3.44 -14.89
CA ASN A 506 -4.92 3.28 -15.49
C ASN A 506 -3.75 3.11 -14.49
N THR A 507 -3.89 3.61 -13.25
CA THR A 507 -2.87 3.38 -12.20
C THR A 507 -2.71 1.90 -11.82
N THR A 508 -3.70 1.06 -12.15
CA THR A 508 -3.64 -0.40 -11.93
C THR A 508 -2.69 -1.08 -12.92
N PRO A 509 -2.89 -0.99 -14.26
CA PRO A 509 -1.91 -1.48 -15.24
C PRO A 509 -0.53 -0.84 -15.05
N ALA A 510 -0.44 0.47 -14.74
CA ALA A 510 0.85 1.10 -14.46
C ALA A 510 1.60 0.38 -13.31
N THR A 511 0.90 0.08 -12.21
CA THR A 511 1.47 -0.64 -11.07
C THR A 511 1.89 -2.06 -11.45
N VAL A 512 1.07 -2.77 -12.24
CA VAL A 512 1.38 -4.14 -12.71
C VAL A 512 2.62 -4.17 -13.58
N LEU A 513 2.72 -3.26 -14.55
CA LEU A 513 3.87 -3.15 -15.45
C LEU A 513 5.15 -2.84 -14.66
N ILE A 514 5.11 -1.82 -13.79
CA ILE A 514 6.26 -1.44 -12.97
C ILE A 514 6.68 -2.60 -12.07
N ALA A 515 5.77 -3.13 -11.26
CA ALA A 515 6.09 -4.17 -10.28
C ALA A 515 6.61 -5.46 -10.95
N THR A 516 6.09 -5.80 -12.15
CA THR A 516 6.59 -6.93 -12.94
C THR A 516 8.02 -6.69 -13.42
N LEU A 517 8.31 -5.51 -13.97
CA LEU A 517 9.63 -5.16 -14.52
C LEU A 517 10.70 -4.86 -13.46
N THR A 518 10.28 -4.47 -12.26
CA THR A 518 11.15 -4.25 -11.10
C THR A 518 11.22 -5.46 -10.16
N ALA A 519 10.51 -6.56 -10.47
CA ALA A 519 10.40 -7.75 -9.63
C ALA A 519 9.99 -7.40 -8.18
N THR A 520 9.09 -6.44 -8.01
CA THR A 520 8.63 -5.96 -6.70
C THR A 520 7.34 -6.63 -6.30
N GLU A 521 7.17 -6.95 -5.02
CA GLU A 521 5.92 -7.49 -4.49
C GLU A 521 4.78 -6.46 -4.60
N PRO A 522 3.54 -6.87 -4.98
CA PRO A 522 2.42 -5.95 -5.21
C PRO A 522 2.18 -4.97 -4.06
N VAL A 523 2.24 -5.46 -2.81
CA VAL A 523 1.89 -4.68 -1.60
C VAL A 523 2.73 -3.42 -1.42
N VAL A 524 3.96 -3.38 -1.94
CA VAL A 524 4.87 -2.23 -1.85
C VAL A 524 4.64 -1.23 -2.99
N ALA A 525 4.03 -1.67 -4.09
CA ALA A 525 3.87 -0.90 -5.32
C ALA A 525 2.51 -0.20 -5.43
N ILE A 526 1.48 -0.64 -4.68
CA ILE A 526 0.11 -0.17 -4.85
C ILE A 526 -0.13 1.15 -4.12
N GLY A 527 -0.36 2.23 -4.88
CA GLY A 527 -0.87 3.50 -4.38
C GLY A 527 -2.39 3.64 -4.46
N ARG A 528 -2.90 4.74 -3.89
CA ARG A 528 -4.33 5.07 -3.87
C ARG A 528 -4.84 5.71 -5.16
N GLY A 529 -3.96 6.06 -6.10
CA GLY A 529 -4.29 6.67 -7.39
C GLY A 529 -5.19 7.90 -7.23
N THR A 530 -6.41 7.80 -7.75
CA THR A 530 -7.45 8.82 -7.71
C THR A 530 -7.96 9.16 -6.29
N GLY A 531 -7.42 8.52 -5.24
CA GLY A 531 -7.84 8.72 -3.85
C GLY A 531 -8.81 7.65 -3.35
N ILE A 532 -8.63 6.40 -3.79
CA ILE A 532 -9.47 5.28 -3.36
C ILE A 532 -9.39 5.06 -1.84
N ASP A 533 -10.51 4.63 -1.26
CA ASP A 533 -10.60 4.18 0.12
C ASP A 533 -9.92 2.82 0.33
N ASP A 534 -9.95 2.31 1.56
CA ASP A 534 -9.27 1.05 1.89
C ASP A 534 -9.89 -0.15 1.17
N HIS A 535 -11.21 -0.14 0.93
CA HIS A 535 -11.90 -1.16 0.15
C HIS A 535 -11.45 -1.15 -1.31
N GLY A 536 -11.36 0.03 -1.92
CA GLY A 536 -10.85 0.21 -3.28
C GLY A 536 -9.39 -0.19 -3.39
N TRP A 537 -8.57 0.13 -2.38
CA TRP A 537 -7.19 -0.30 -2.31
C TRP A 537 -7.07 -1.83 -2.23
N MET A 538 -7.89 -2.51 -1.43
CA MET A 538 -7.90 -3.97 -1.33
C MET A 538 -8.31 -4.65 -2.64
N ARG A 539 -9.34 -4.14 -3.32
CA ARG A 539 -9.73 -4.62 -4.67
C ARG A 539 -8.59 -4.42 -5.67
N LYS A 540 -7.96 -3.24 -5.65
CA LYS A 540 -6.79 -2.94 -6.49
C LYS A 540 -5.63 -3.88 -6.18
N ALA A 541 -5.39 -4.23 -4.92
CA ALA A 541 -4.32 -5.15 -4.54
C ALA A 541 -4.53 -6.57 -5.09
N ALA A 542 -5.74 -7.10 -5.01
CA ALA A 542 -6.09 -8.39 -5.62
C ALA A 542 -5.94 -8.34 -7.14
N ALA A 543 -6.47 -7.30 -7.79
CA ALA A 543 -6.35 -7.11 -9.23
C ALA A 543 -4.88 -7.02 -9.69
N VAL A 544 -4.03 -6.29 -8.97
CA VAL A 544 -2.60 -6.18 -9.28
C VAL A 544 -1.89 -7.52 -9.11
N ARG A 545 -2.17 -8.27 -8.03
CA ARG A 545 -1.61 -9.62 -7.83
C ARG A 545 -1.94 -10.53 -9.01
N ASP A 546 -3.21 -10.58 -9.42
CA ASP A 546 -3.69 -11.49 -10.45
C ASP A 546 -3.17 -11.09 -11.83
N ALA A 547 -3.20 -9.80 -12.14
CA ALA A 547 -2.62 -9.27 -13.38
C ALA A 547 -1.10 -9.49 -13.43
N MET A 548 -0.38 -9.36 -12.31
CA MET A 548 1.05 -9.65 -12.25
C MET A 548 1.36 -11.13 -12.46
N TRP A 549 0.52 -12.05 -11.98
CA TRP A 549 0.65 -13.47 -12.28
C TRP A 549 0.61 -13.71 -13.80
N ARG A 550 -0.33 -13.06 -14.49
CA ARG A 550 -0.46 -13.12 -15.96
C ARG A 550 0.68 -12.42 -16.69
N ALA A 551 1.22 -11.32 -16.13
CA ALA A 551 2.26 -10.51 -16.75
C ALA A 551 3.67 -11.11 -16.64
N ARG A 552 3.99 -11.79 -15.53
CA ARG A 552 5.34 -12.32 -15.22
C ARG A 552 5.96 -13.18 -16.32
N PRO A 553 5.24 -14.10 -16.99
CA PRO A 553 5.78 -14.87 -18.11
C PRO A 553 6.29 -14.02 -19.28
N HIS A 554 5.79 -12.79 -19.43
CA HIS A 554 6.06 -11.89 -20.56
C HIS A 554 7.04 -10.77 -20.21
N LYS A 555 7.69 -10.79 -19.05
CA LYS A 555 8.56 -9.68 -18.57
C LYS A 555 9.70 -9.27 -19.53
N THR A 556 10.12 -10.16 -20.43
CA THR A 556 11.18 -9.91 -21.43
C THR A 556 10.64 -9.66 -22.84
N ASP A 557 9.32 -9.74 -23.01
CA ASP A 557 8.63 -9.50 -24.27
C ASP A 557 7.74 -8.25 -24.09
N PRO A 558 8.23 -7.06 -24.46
CA PRO A 558 7.51 -5.82 -24.21
C PRO A 558 6.15 -5.75 -24.94
N VAL A 559 6.03 -6.37 -26.11
CA VAL A 559 4.76 -6.39 -26.88
C VAL A 559 3.76 -7.30 -26.19
N ALA A 560 4.15 -8.51 -25.82
CA ALA A 560 3.27 -9.40 -25.06
C ALA A 560 2.92 -8.84 -23.68
N LEU A 561 3.84 -8.14 -23.01
CA LEU A 561 3.59 -7.51 -21.73
C LEU A 561 2.50 -6.42 -21.83
N LEU A 562 2.59 -5.54 -22.83
CA LEU A 562 1.55 -4.53 -23.10
C LEU A 562 0.20 -5.18 -23.45
N ARG A 563 0.23 -6.23 -24.27
CA ARG A 563 -0.94 -7.00 -24.68
C ARG A 563 -1.69 -7.58 -23.48
N VAL A 564 -0.97 -8.16 -22.53
CA VAL A 564 -1.56 -8.88 -21.39
C VAL A 564 -1.95 -7.94 -20.25
N ALA A 565 -1.09 -6.96 -19.92
CA ALA A 565 -1.16 -6.25 -18.65
C ALA A 565 -1.05 -4.72 -18.75
N GLY A 566 -1.01 -4.17 -19.97
CA GLY A 566 -1.00 -2.73 -20.21
C GLY A 566 -2.39 -2.21 -20.56
N GLY A 567 -2.45 -1.54 -21.70
CA GLY A 567 -3.62 -0.92 -22.31
C GLY A 567 -3.22 -0.26 -23.63
N ALA A 568 -4.19 0.12 -24.46
CA ALA A 568 -3.86 0.73 -25.75
C ALA A 568 -3.14 2.08 -25.59
N ASP A 569 -3.52 2.87 -24.58
CA ASP A 569 -2.84 4.10 -24.16
C ASP A 569 -1.39 3.85 -23.73
N PHE A 570 -1.11 2.80 -22.94
CA PHE A 570 0.26 2.41 -22.57
C PHE A 570 1.08 1.98 -23.80
N ALA A 571 0.48 1.21 -24.71
CA ALA A 571 1.16 0.75 -25.91
C ALA A 571 1.49 1.92 -26.85
N ALA A 572 0.55 2.86 -27.02
CA ALA A 572 0.79 4.09 -27.77
C ALA A 572 1.84 4.99 -27.10
N MET A 573 1.77 5.20 -25.78
CA MET A 573 2.79 5.96 -25.05
C MET A 573 4.18 5.32 -25.15
N ALA A 574 4.27 3.98 -25.05
CA ALA A 574 5.55 3.29 -25.19
C ALA A 574 6.14 3.48 -26.59
N GLY A 575 5.31 3.36 -27.64
CA GLY A 575 5.72 3.65 -29.02
C GLY A 575 6.12 5.12 -29.23
N TYR A 576 5.39 6.05 -28.63
CA TYR A 576 5.68 7.49 -28.69
C TYR A 576 7.04 7.83 -28.06
N LEU A 577 7.31 7.31 -26.85
CA LEU A 577 8.56 7.56 -26.12
C LEU A 577 9.78 6.92 -26.81
N ALA A 578 9.63 5.69 -27.32
CA ALA A 578 10.67 5.01 -28.08
C ALA A 578 10.97 5.74 -29.40
N GLN A 579 9.93 6.17 -30.13
CA GLN A 579 10.09 6.93 -31.37
C GLN A 579 10.73 8.30 -31.13
N ALA A 580 10.33 9.02 -30.08
CA ALA A 580 10.95 10.30 -29.72
C ALA A 580 12.46 10.17 -29.51
N ALA A 581 12.90 9.12 -28.80
CA ALA A 581 14.32 8.84 -28.61
C ALA A 581 15.02 8.46 -29.92
N ALA A 582 14.41 7.60 -30.75
CA ALA A 582 14.95 7.23 -32.07
C ALA A 582 15.09 8.46 -33.00
N ARG A 583 14.18 9.43 -32.87
CA ARG A 583 14.16 10.72 -33.58
C ARG A 583 15.03 11.79 -32.91
N ARG A 584 15.73 11.47 -31.82
CA ARG A 584 16.63 12.38 -31.08
C ARG A 584 15.93 13.62 -30.52
N THR A 585 14.72 13.42 -30.00
CA THR A 585 13.91 14.50 -29.39
C THR A 585 13.81 14.28 -27.88
N PRO A 586 14.17 15.28 -27.05
CA PRO A 586 14.08 15.16 -25.61
C PRO A 586 12.63 15.07 -25.12
N VAL A 587 12.40 14.28 -24.07
CA VAL A 587 11.08 14.11 -23.45
C VAL A 587 11.13 14.38 -21.95
N VAL A 588 10.12 15.06 -21.42
CA VAL A 588 9.84 15.13 -19.97
C VAL A 588 8.77 14.12 -19.61
N LEU A 589 9.11 13.17 -18.72
CA LEU A 589 8.18 12.18 -18.19
C LEU A 589 7.38 12.77 -17.03
N ASP A 590 6.09 12.45 -16.95
CA ASP A 590 5.19 12.92 -15.89
C ASP A 590 5.15 11.96 -14.69
N GLY A 591 3.99 11.38 -14.40
CA GLY A 591 3.75 10.53 -13.25
C GLY A 591 3.90 9.04 -13.53
N VAL A 592 3.31 8.23 -12.64
CA VAL A 592 3.46 6.77 -12.61
C VAL A 592 3.06 6.08 -13.91
N VAL A 593 2.03 6.56 -14.59
CA VAL A 593 1.48 5.94 -15.81
C VAL A 593 2.44 6.13 -16.99
N VAL A 594 2.88 7.37 -17.21
CA VAL A 594 3.86 7.71 -18.24
C VAL A 594 5.18 6.97 -17.99
N THR A 595 5.65 6.92 -16.74
CA THR A 595 6.91 6.22 -16.41
C THR A 595 6.79 4.69 -16.54
N ALA A 596 5.60 4.11 -16.32
CA ALA A 596 5.36 2.69 -16.62
C ALA A 596 5.46 2.41 -18.13
N ALA A 597 4.89 3.27 -18.98
CA ALA A 597 5.07 3.18 -20.42
C ALA A 597 6.54 3.39 -20.84
N ALA A 598 7.27 4.28 -20.16
CA ALA A 598 8.69 4.53 -20.38
C ALA A 598 9.57 3.29 -20.08
N LEU A 599 9.26 2.52 -19.04
CA LEU A 599 9.95 1.24 -18.78
C LEU A 599 9.80 0.26 -19.94
N VAL A 600 8.60 0.19 -20.53
CA VAL A 600 8.36 -0.66 -21.69
C VAL A 600 9.04 -0.09 -22.95
N ALA A 601 9.02 1.23 -23.13
CA ALA A 601 9.71 1.91 -24.23
C ALA A 601 11.22 1.64 -24.21
N GLU A 602 11.86 1.60 -23.04
CA GLU A 602 13.28 1.23 -22.90
C GLU A 602 13.55 -0.24 -23.29
N LEU A 603 12.57 -1.14 -23.12
CA LEU A 603 12.68 -2.51 -23.62
C LEU A 603 12.48 -2.60 -25.14
N LEU A 604 11.59 -1.78 -25.70
CA LEU A 604 11.36 -1.68 -27.14
C LEU A 604 12.53 -1.05 -27.89
N ALA A 605 13.13 -0.02 -27.29
CA ALA A 605 14.23 0.76 -27.85
C ALA A 605 15.32 0.98 -26.79
N PRO A 606 16.21 0.01 -26.56
CA PRO A 606 17.26 0.11 -25.55
C PRO A 606 18.13 1.36 -25.72
N GLY A 607 18.32 2.10 -24.62
CA GLY A 607 19.01 3.39 -24.61
C GLY A 607 18.09 4.61 -24.76
N ALA A 608 16.79 4.43 -24.98
CA ALA A 608 15.81 5.52 -25.07
C ALA A 608 15.79 6.41 -23.83
N LYS A 609 16.02 5.85 -22.64
CA LYS A 609 16.07 6.61 -21.38
C LYS A 609 17.09 7.74 -21.34
N ALA A 610 18.13 7.72 -22.19
CA ALA A 610 19.10 8.81 -22.27
C ALA A 610 18.49 10.12 -22.81
N TRP A 611 17.35 10.05 -23.48
CA TRP A 611 16.60 11.17 -24.05
C TRP A 611 15.51 11.70 -23.12
N TRP A 612 15.41 11.17 -21.90
CA TRP A 612 14.32 11.52 -20.99
C TRP A 612 14.83 12.18 -19.72
N VAL A 613 14.01 13.06 -19.16
CA VAL A 613 14.12 13.54 -17.78
C VAL A 613 12.81 13.31 -17.05
N ALA A 614 12.88 12.98 -15.77
CA ALA A 614 11.68 12.83 -14.94
C ALA A 614 11.24 14.19 -14.41
N GLY A 615 10.05 14.64 -14.78
CA GLY A 615 9.50 15.93 -14.37
C GLY A 615 9.28 16.00 -12.86
N HIS A 616 8.55 15.05 -12.29
CA HIS A 616 8.27 15.05 -10.85
C HIS A 616 8.29 13.65 -10.23
N ARG A 617 8.42 13.59 -8.90
CA ARG A 617 8.07 12.38 -8.15
C ARG A 617 6.58 12.43 -7.85
N SER A 618 5.86 11.39 -8.26
CA SER A 618 4.45 11.24 -7.89
C SER A 618 4.34 10.65 -6.49
N ALA A 619 3.24 10.97 -5.79
CA ALA A 619 2.90 10.33 -4.52
C ALA A 619 2.53 8.82 -4.66
N GLU A 620 2.42 8.28 -5.88
CA GLU A 620 2.23 6.86 -6.12
C GLU A 620 3.51 6.06 -5.80
N PRO A 621 3.48 5.06 -4.88
CA PRO A 621 4.66 4.33 -4.42
C PRO A 621 5.47 3.68 -5.55
N SER A 622 4.80 3.10 -6.54
CA SER A 622 5.44 2.44 -7.69
C SER A 622 6.26 3.41 -8.56
N HIS A 623 5.96 4.71 -8.55
CA HIS A 623 6.71 5.66 -9.37
C HIS A 623 8.20 5.72 -8.96
N THR A 624 8.51 5.67 -7.67
CA THR A 624 9.91 5.67 -7.18
C THR A 624 10.68 4.44 -7.66
N LEU A 625 10.02 3.27 -7.69
CA LEU A 625 10.60 2.02 -8.18
C LEU A 625 10.94 2.14 -9.67
N ALA A 626 10.02 2.70 -10.46
CA ALA A 626 10.21 2.91 -11.90
C ALA A 626 11.36 3.89 -12.20
N LEU A 627 11.40 5.02 -11.47
CA LEU A 627 12.47 6.01 -11.58
C LEU A 627 13.84 5.42 -11.25
N THR A 628 13.91 4.60 -10.19
CA THR A 628 15.15 3.90 -9.81
C THR A 628 15.59 2.91 -10.90
N LYS A 629 14.65 2.15 -11.47
CA LYS A 629 14.94 1.21 -12.55
C LYS A 629 15.44 1.89 -13.83
N LEU A 630 14.92 3.08 -14.14
CA LEU A 630 15.37 3.91 -15.27
C LEU A 630 16.64 4.70 -14.96
N ASP A 631 17.06 4.80 -13.69
CA ASP A 631 18.13 5.71 -13.23
C ASP A 631 17.82 7.19 -13.52
N LEU A 632 16.56 7.58 -13.28
CA LEU A 632 16.09 8.96 -13.46
C LEU A 632 15.79 9.62 -12.12
N LYS A 633 16.31 10.83 -11.93
CA LYS A 633 16.08 11.65 -10.73
C LYS A 633 15.01 12.71 -11.04
N PRO A 634 13.87 12.75 -10.32
CA PRO A 634 12.79 13.70 -10.60
C PRO A 634 13.24 15.14 -10.35
N LEU A 635 12.74 16.10 -11.12
CA LEU A 635 13.09 17.53 -10.96
C LEU A 635 12.30 18.19 -9.83
N VAL A 636 11.04 17.79 -9.64
CA VAL A 636 10.11 18.40 -8.69
C VAL A 636 9.54 17.33 -7.74
N GLU A 637 9.38 17.66 -6.46
CA GLU A 637 8.71 16.81 -5.46
C GLU A 637 7.67 17.66 -4.72
N MET A 638 6.39 17.45 -5.05
CA MET A 638 5.26 18.28 -4.59
C MET A 638 4.03 17.42 -4.22
N ASP A 639 4.24 16.12 -3.97
CA ASP A 639 3.19 15.14 -3.68
C ASP A 639 2.04 15.09 -4.71
N MET A 640 2.36 15.45 -5.96
CA MET A 640 1.40 15.45 -7.07
C MET A 640 1.06 14.01 -7.50
N ARG A 641 -0.20 13.80 -7.88
CA ARG A 641 -0.72 12.50 -8.36
C ARG A 641 -1.91 12.64 -9.32
N LEU A 642 -1.99 13.78 -10.00
CA LEU A 642 -3.05 14.04 -10.97
C LEU A 642 -2.83 13.28 -12.28
N GLY A 643 -1.59 13.24 -12.78
CA GLY A 643 -1.29 12.76 -14.14
C GLY A 643 -1.45 13.89 -15.16
N GLU A 644 -1.96 13.56 -16.35
CA GLU A 644 -2.25 14.49 -17.45
C GLU A 644 -1.01 15.17 -18.07
N GLY A 645 0.21 14.92 -17.59
CA GLY A 645 1.41 15.69 -17.94
C GLY A 645 1.66 16.87 -17.00
N SER A 646 0.86 17.04 -15.94
CA SER A 646 0.88 18.23 -15.08
C SER A 646 2.19 18.41 -14.31
N GLY A 647 2.79 17.34 -13.78
CA GLY A 647 4.07 17.38 -13.08
C GLY A 647 5.25 17.60 -14.03
N ALA A 648 5.21 17.01 -15.22
CA ALA A 648 6.18 17.25 -16.28
C ALA A 648 6.19 18.72 -16.74
N VAL A 649 5.02 19.29 -17.01
CA VAL A 649 4.88 20.72 -17.38
C VAL A 649 5.39 21.64 -16.26
N THR A 650 5.10 21.31 -15.00
CA THR A 650 5.60 22.08 -13.84
C THR A 650 7.13 22.11 -13.75
N ALA A 651 7.81 21.10 -14.30
CA ALA A 651 9.26 21.01 -14.31
C ALA A 651 9.93 21.75 -15.49
N VAL A 652 9.18 22.11 -16.54
CA VAL A 652 9.72 22.79 -17.73
C VAL A 652 10.45 24.10 -17.40
N PRO A 653 9.95 24.99 -16.51
CA PRO A 653 10.68 26.19 -16.12
C PRO A 653 12.07 25.92 -15.54
N LEU A 654 12.31 24.77 -14.89
CA LEU A 654 13.63 24.40 -14.37
C LEU A 654 14.60 24.04 -15.50
N LEU A 655 14.12 23.37 -16.56
CA LEU A 655 14.92 23.11 -17.75
C LEU A 655 15.26 24.42 -18.49
N ARG A 656 14.28 25.32 -18.62
CA ARG A 656 14.51 26.66 -19.20
C ARG A 656 15.54 27.45 -18.39
N ALA A 657 15.47 27.39 -17.06
CA ALA A 657 16.45 28.03 -16.18
C ALA A 657 17.85 27.41 -16.32
N ALA A 658 17.96 26.09 -16.47
CA ALA A 658 19.23 25.40 -16.70
C ALA A 658 19.89 25.82 -18.03
N ILE A 659 19.09 25.96 -19.10
CA ILE A 659 19.55 26.48 -20.39
C ILE A 659 20.03 27.93 -20.23
N ALA A 660 19.20 28.81 -19.65
CA ALA A 660 19.51 30.23 -19.46
C ALA A 660 20.79 30.42 -18.63
N ALA A 661 20.96 29.67 -17.54
CA ALA A 661 22.17 29.71 -16.74
C ALA A 661 23.43 29.35 -17.54
N LEU A 662 23.36 28.33 -18.41
CA LEU A 662 24.48 27.93 -19.25
C LEU A 662 24.74 28.88 -20.42
N SER A 663 23.70 29.46 -21.02
CA SER A 663 23.80 30.30 -22.21
C SER A 663 24.08 31.78 -21.91
N GLU A 664 23.51 32.33 -20.83
CA GLU A 664 23.45 33.78 -20.58
C GLU A 664 24.41 34.27 -19.48
N MET A 665 24.84 33.41 -18.56
CA MET A 665 25.82 33.83 -17.54
C MET A 665 27.17 34.17 -18.19
N SER A 666 27.76 35.28 -17.76
CA SER A 666 29.12 35.67 -18.14
C SER A 666 30.14 34.67 -17.63
N THR A 667 31.24 34.48 -18.36
CA THR A 667 32.42 33.77 -17.85
C THR A 667 33.24 34.68 -16.92
N PHE A 668 34.08 34.10 -16.05
CA PHE A 668 35.05 34.86 -15.24
C PHE A 668 35.90 35.80 -16.09
N GLY A 669 36.28 35.35 -17.30
CA GLY A 669 37.02 36.15 -18.27
C GLY A 669 36.23 37.36 -18.78
N ASP A 670 34.97 37.15 -19.19
CA ASP A 670 34.11 38.23 -19.70
C ASP A 670 33.78 39.28 -18.62
N ALA A 671 33.63 38.83 -17.37
CA ALA A 671 33.27 39.68 -16.24
C ALA A 671 34.47 40.35 -15.54
N GLY A 672 35.70 40.00 -15.92
CA GLY A 672 36.92 40.51 -15.28
C GLY A 672 37.06 40.12 -13.81
N VAL A 673 36.46 39.00 -13.40
CA VAL A 673 36.51 38.52 -12.00
C VAL A 673 37.74 37.64 -11.81
N SER A 674 38.57 37.98 -10.82
CA SER A 674 39.78 37.22 -10.50
C SER A 674 39.45 35.80 -10.03
N THR A 675 40.11 34.80 -10.60
CA THR A 675 40.06 33.41 -10.15
C THR A 675 41.14 33.16 -9.08
N ALA A 676 40.94 32.16 -8.20
CA ALA A 676 41.92 31.82 -7.15
C ALA A 676 43.31 31.47 -7.72
N ASP A 677 43.37 30.95 -8.95
CA ASP A 677 44.61 30.63 -9.67
C ASP A 677 45.35 31.87 -10.22
N ALA A 678 44.78 33.08 -10.09
CA ALA A 678 45.43 34.34 -10.46
C ALA A 678 46.31 34.92 -9.32
N ALA A 679 46.35 34.25 -8.16
CA ALA A 679 47.26 34.57 -7.06
C ALA A 679 48.19 33.39 -6.76
N SER A 680 49.41 33.49 -7.30
CA SER A 680 50.64 32.66 -7.10
C SER A 680 50.69 31.26 -7.71
#